data_AF-A0A0N0BBC3-F1
#
_entry.id   AF-A0A0N0BBC3-F1
#
_cell.length_a   1.000
_cell.length_b   1.000
_cell.length_c   1.000
_cell.angle_alpha   90.00
_cell.angle_beta   90.00
_cell.angle_gamma   90.00
#
_symmetry.space_group_name_H-M   'P 1'
#
loop_
_entity.id
_entity.type
_entity.pdbx_description
1 polymer ?
#
loop_
_entity_poly.entity_id
_entity_poly.type
_entity_poly.pdbx_seq_one_letter_code
_entity_poly.pdbx_strand_id
1 'polypeptide(L)'
;MNEVSGGKQDIPNTSSWETLSGQSQSSLSTMHHHHQSLQQDATPAVAQVIVPTPVKLQAPMLSSAQTISDHCSQLGHMQQSGLMAQSLTNFVHWNGTPPGTFPEPELSPELQQQGWKKFWSKRENRPYFWNKLTGESLWVIPPLKPQVLSINSYISTVSVFKFDPITDPLGICGVPPVSGNGAIPPGGTLKRRASEDSVVPAAKKFVLAGPWDLEIPTNVIIYERAPSNLPHVHPEAEALRCGLLAKLRQCYQELCHTRESIDAPKDSFNRWLMERKVIDCGSDPLLPSQCFPEISMSMYREIMNDIPIKLVRPKFTGDARKQLSRYAEAAKKMIESRAASSESRKVVKWNAEDTFQWLRRTVGATFDDFQDRLAHLKRQCQPHLTETVKASVEGICLKIYHLSTEYAKKVKDKNNQILKDNGLGNVIPLGGPASAQRKVWCYPVQFSLPTPRLPQVDYLPEREQTMLRFHGDTVCINNMHLAKLEHLYRYNCFDDKKFEMFLPRVWCMLKRYQTYLGINEGQATQMALPVTVFECLQRSFGVTFECFASPLNCYFRQYCSAFADTDSYFGSRGPFLDFRPVSGSFQANPPYCEELMEAMVNHFERLLADSTEPLSFVVFLPEWRDPAPNALIKLESSHFKRKQVVVPAMEHEYRHGFQHILPKGEVNIRAAHGTLVVWLQNAAGTARWGPTEERKFLAEGIWRILFYQLHFIQQKQYNKNTKY
;
A
#
# COMPACT_ATOMS: atom_id res chain seq x y z
N MET A 1 -48.98 49.18 14.97
CA MET A 1 -49.14 49.51 16.39
C MET A 1 -47.78 49.40 17.06
N ASN A 2 -47.52 50.35 17.95
CA ASN A 2 -46.40 50.58 18.87
C ASN A 2 -45.80 49.30 19.53
N GLU A 3 -44.58 49.25 20.09
CA GLU A 3 -43.39 50.15 20.19
C GLU A 3 -42.22 49.36 20.86
N VAL A 4 -40.95 49.81 20.69
CA VAL A 4 -39.86 50.04 21.71
C VAL A 4 -39.74 49.06 22.91
N SER A 5 -38.58 48.58 23.43
CA SER A 5 -37.11 48.61 23.18
C SER A 5 -36.49 47.58 24.17
N GLY A 6 -35.20 47.23 24.23
CA GLY A 6 -33.98 47.63 23.54
C GLY A 6 -32.76 46.96 24.23
N GLY A 7 -31.53 47.25 23.81
CA GLY A 7 -30.31 46.73 24.48
C GLY A 7 -29.06 46.74 23.61
N LYS A 8 -28.20 47.75 23.79
CA LYS A 8 -26.83 47.82 23.26
C LYS A 8 -25.84 47.79 24.41
N GLN A 9 -24.68 47.14 24.21
CA GLN A 9 -23.41 47.70 24.66
C GLN A 9 -22.23 47.10 23.89
N ASP A 10 -21.30 47.96 23.49
CA ASP A 10 -20.11 47.67 22.69
C ASP A 10 -18.88 47.40 23.58
N ILE A 11 -17.88 46.66 23.09
CA ILE A 11 -16.54 46.53 23.71
C ILE A 11 -15.45 46.81 22.66
N PRO A 12 -14.53 47.76 22.89
CA PRO A 12 -13.45 48.06 21.95
C PRO A 12 -12.13 47.32 22.25
N ASN A 13 -11.34 47.11 21.20
CA ASN A 13 -9.93 46.70 21.26
C ASN A 13 -9.03 47.83 21.79
N THR A 14 -7.84 47.49 22.33
CA THR A 14 -6.54 48.08 21.94
C THR A 14 -5.35 47.36 22.59
N SER A 15 -4.16 47.51 22.00
CA SER A 15 -2.87 46.92 22.39
C SER A 15 -1.93 47.92 23.07
N SER A 16 -0.82 47.46 23.69
CA SER A 16 0.58 47.98 23.54
C SER A 16 1.47 47.76 24.78
N TRP A 17 2.75 47.36 24.57
CA TRP A 17 4.03 47.76 25.25
C TRP A 17 4.14 47.88 26.81
N GLU A 18 5.29 47.77 27.50
CA GLU A 18 6.60 47.09 27.34
C GLU A 18 7.40 47.20 28.67
N THR A 19 8.34 46.27 28.93
CA THR A 19 9.57 46.42 29.77
C THR A 19 9.59 46.51 31.33
N LEU A 20 10.69 45.91 31.85
CA LEU A 20 11.55 46.27 33.01
C LEU A 20 11.31 45.73 34.45
N SER A 21 12.05 44.65 34.74
CA SER A 21 13.05 44.47 35.83
C SER A 21 12.72 44.72 37.32
N GLY A 22 13.05 43.73 38.16
CA GLY A 22 13.27 43.91 39.59
C GLY A 22 13.68 42.60 40.32
N GLN A 23 14.96 42.45 40.66
CA GLN A 23 15.46 41.35 41.51
C GLN A 23 15.52 41.76 42.99
N SER A 24 15.21 40.85 43.92
CA SER A 24 15.95 40.58 45.19
C SER A 24 15.21 39.47 45.96
N GLN A 25 15.85 38.32 46.21
CA GLN A 25 16.58 37.97 47.46
C GLN A 25 15.67 38.00 48.71
N SER A 26 15.21 36.89 49.29
CA SER A 26 15.89 35.70 49.87
C SER A 26 16.21 35.83 51.37
N SER A 27 15.60 34.97 52.20
CA SER A 27 16.13 34.59 53.52
C SER A 27 15.62 33.21 53.96
N LEU A 28 16.55 32.28 54.20
CA LEU A 28 16.36 31.10 55.07
C LEU A 28 16.35 31.60 56.54
N SER A 29 15.84 30.93 57.57
CA SER A 29 15.93 29.51 57.95
C SER A 29 14.79 29.17 58.95
N THR A 30 14.51 27.93 59.37
CA THR A 30 15.25 27.20 60.45
C THR A 30 14.65 25.79 60.60
N MET A 31 15.46 24.78 60.98
CA MET A 31 15.00 23.39 61.19
C MET A 31 14.46 23.13 62.61
N HIS A 32 13.59 22.12 62.76
CA HIS A 32 13.57 21.24 63.94
C HIS A 32 13.18 19.80 63.56
N HIS A 33 13.55 18.83 64.40
CA HIS A 33 13.63 17.40 64.08
C HIS A 33 12.36 16.57 64.37
N HIS A 34 12.24 15.47 63.61
CA HIS A 34 11.58 14.18 63.94
C HIS A 34 10.08 14.10 64.28
N HIS A 35 9.34 13.39 63.41
CA HIS A 35 8.94 12.01 63.73
C HIS A 35 8.84 11.15 62.46
N GLN A 36 9.22 9.87 62.54
CA GLN A 36 9.01 8.90 61.46
C GLN A 36 7.54 8.50 61.35
N SER A 37 7.02 8.42 60.13
CA SER A 37 6.03 7.41 59.73
C SER A 37 6.44 6.80 58.39
N LEU A 38 6.55 5.47 58.34
CA LEU A 38 6.89 4.73 57.14
C LEU A 38 5.65 4.59 56.25
N GLN A 39 5.49 5.51 55.28
CA GLN A 39 4.80 5.17 54.04
C GLN A 39 5.84 4.73 53.02
N GLN A 40 5.73 3.49 52.56
CA GLN A 40 6.45 3.03 51.38
C GLN A 40 5.81 3.74 50.18
N ASP A 41 6.49 4.76 49.65
CA ASP A 41 6.20 5.26 48.32
C ASP A 41 6.40 4.12 47.33
N ALA A 42 5.28 3.59 46.83
CA ALA A 42 5.28 2.66 45.73
C ALA A 42 5.75 3.43 44.49
N THR A 43 7.04 3.31 44.18
CA THR A 43 7.60 3.78 42.91
C THR A 43 6.74 3.20 41.79
N PRO A 44 6.15 4.04 40.91
CA PRO A 44 5.31 3.53 39.83
C PRO A 44 6.20 2.64 38.96
N ALA A 45 5.78 1.38 38.81
CA ALA A 45 6.53 0.40 38.02
C ALA A 45 6.75 0.97 36.62
N VAL A 46 8.01 1.28 36.30
CA VAL A 46 8.38 1.86 35.00
C VAL A 46 7.87 0.92 33.91
N ALA A 47 6.92 1.40 33.11
CA ALA A 47 6.31 0.62 32.05
C ALA A 47 7.41 0.19 31.06
N GLN A 48 7.84 -1.06 31.16
CA GLN A 48 8.91 -1.59 30.31
C GLN A 48 8.40 -1.62 28.87
N VAL A 49 9.02 -0.81 28.01
CA VAL A 49 8.73 -0.80 26.57
C VAL A 49 9.14 -2.15 26.00
N ILE A 50 8.15 -2.95 25.58
CA ILE A 50 8.39 -4.25 24.95
C ILE A 50 8.85 -4.00 23.52
N VAL A 51 10.16 -3.87 23.31
CA VAL A 51 10.79 -3.87 21.99
C VAL A 51 11.12 -5.33 21.62
N PRO A 52 10.48 -5.92 20.61
CA PRO A 52 10.83 -7.25 20.13
C PRO A 52 12.26 -7.29 19.60
N THR A 53 13.07 -8.24 20.08
CA THR A 53 14.36 -8.53 19.46
C THR A 53 14.13 -9.02 18.02
N PRO A 54 14.66 -8.34 16.98
CA PRO A 54 14.50 -8.78 15.60
C PRO A 54 15.04 -10.20 15.38
N VAL A 55 14.28 -11.01 14.64
CA VAL A 55 14.61 -12.42 14.37
C VAL A 55 15.98 -12.50 13.71
N LYS A 56 16.91 -13.20 14.37
CA LYS A 56 18.26 -13.43 13.85
C LYS A 56 18.19 -14.18 12.52
N LEU A 57 18.98 -13.75 11.54
CA LEU A 57 19.32 -14.61 10.41
C LEU A 57 20.05 -15.84 10.98
N GLN A 58 19.44 -17.02 10.89
CA GLN A 58 20.16 -18.26 11.15
C GLN A 58 21.20 -18.43 10.04
N ALA A 59 22.44 -18.74 10.42
CA ALA A 59 23.45 -19.13 9.45
C ALA A 59 22.97 -20.39 8.70
N PRO A 60 23.27 -20.54 7.40
CA PRO A 60 23.04 -21.81 6.72
C PRO A 60 23.81 -22.89 7.48
N MET A 61 23.11 -23.93 7.93
CA MET A 61 23.78 -25.12 8.44
C MET A 61 24.53 -25.74 7.26
N LEU A 62 25.85 -25.51 7.21
CA LEU A 62 26.74 -26.28 6.35
C LEU A 62 26.65 -27.73 6.80
N SER A 63 25.84 -28.53 6.09
CA SER A 63 25.92 -29.98 6.19
C SER A 63 27.34 -30.37 5.79
N SER A 64 28.12 -30.84 6.77
CA SER A 64 29.48 -31.31 6.57
C SER A 64 29.52 -32.29 5.40
N ALA A 65 30.30 -31.97 4.37
CA ALA A 65 30.56 -32.91 3.30
C ALA A 65 31.15 -34.20 3.90
N GLN A 66 30.50 -35.34 3.66
CA GLN A 66 31.07 -36.62 4.04
C GLN A 66 32.27 -36.92 3.15
N THR A 67 33.46 -36.80 3.72
CA THR A 67 34.71 -37.18 3.08
C THR A 67 34.73 -38.68 2.85
N ILE A 68 34.49 -39.11 1.60
CA ILE A 68 34.91 -40.45 1.16
C ILE A 68 36.39 -40.32 0.79
N SER A 69 37.23 -41.02 1.54
CA SER A 69 38.65 -41.13 1.26
C SER A 69 38.90 -42.11 0.12
N ASP A 70 39.71 -41.74 -0.85
CA ASP A 70 40.48 -42.70 -1.63
C ASP A 70 41.92 -42.20 -1.83
N HIS A 71 42.86 -43.14 -1.73
CA HIS A 71 44.30 -42.89 -1.77
C HIS A 71 44.80 -42.62 -3.19
N CYS A 72 45.63 -41.60 -3.39
CA CYS A 72 46.74 -41.71 -4.35
C CYS A 72 47.93 -40.81 -4.00
N SER A 73 49.11 -41.23 -4.46
CA SER A 73 50.43 -40.74 -4.04
C SER A 73 50.93 -39.54 -4.87
N GLN A 74 51.95 -38.86 -4.35
CA GLN A 74 52.67 -37.78 -5.04
C GLN A 74 53.36 -38.23 -6.35
N LEU A 75 53.36 -37.39 -7.39
CA LEU A 75 54.55 -36.83 -8.09
C LEU A 75 54.23 -36.34 -9.52
N GLY A 76 54.96 -35.31 -9.98
CA GLY A 76 55.29 -35.12 -11.41
C GLY A 76 54.66 -33.93 -12.15
N HIS A 77 55.52 -33.04 -12.65
CA HIS A 77 55.20 -32.06 -13.71
C HIS A 77 54.85 -32.76 -15.04
N MET A 78 53.97 -32.18 -15.87
CA MET A 78 54.36 -31.53 -17.14
C MET A 78 53.19 -30.88 -17.93
N GLN A 79 53.53 -30.31 -19.08
CA GLN A 79 52.95 -29.15 -19.74
C GLN A 79 52.06 -29.49 -20.97
N GLN A 80 51.12 -28.59 -21.29
CA GLN A 80 50.62 -28.23 -22.64
C GLN A 80 49.63 -29.10 -23.46
N SER A 81 48.45 -28.48 -23.71
CA SER A 81 47.76 -28.26 -25.00
C SER A 81 47.44 -29.39 -26.00
N GLY A 82 46.19 -29.42 -26.48
CA GLY A 82 45.83 -30.04 -27.77
C GLY A 82 44.31 -30.11 -28.02
N LEU A 83 43.83 -29.50 -29.10
CA LEU A 83 42.41 -29.51 -29.53
C LEU A 83 42.01 -30.86 -30.15
N MET A 84 40.75 -31.28 -29.99
CA MET A 84 40.17 -32.41 -30.73
C MET A 84 39.48 -32.00 -32.03
N ALA A 85 39.53 -32.89 -33.02
CA ALA A 85 38.90 -32.76 -34.32
C ALA A 85 37.50 -33.41 -34.36
N GLN A 86 36.66 -32.82 -35.24
CA GLN A 86 35.82 -33.43 -36.29
C GLN A 86 35.62 -34.96 -36.39
N SER A 87 34.55 -35.33 -37.13
CA SER A 87 34.28 -36.60 -37.86
C SER A 87 33.42 -37.67 -37.13
N LEU A 88 32.37 -38.28 -37.73
CA LEU A 88 31.68 -38.00 -39.01
C LEU A 88 30.22 -38.56 -39.06
N THR A 89 29.61 -38.39 -40.24
CA THR A 89 28.41 -38.96 -40.91
C THR A 89 28.33 -40.51 -40.97
N ASN A 90 27.33 -41.24 -41.53
CA ASN A 90 26.23 -41.01 -42.49
C ASN A 90 25.20 -42.17 -42.41
N PHE A 91 23.95 -41.95 -42.87
CA PHE A 91 23.18 -42.74 -43.87
C PHE A 91 21.66 -42.81 -43.65
N VAL A 92 20.94 -42.92 -44.78
CA VAL A 92 19.50 -42.69 -44.92
C VAL A 92 18.86 -43.85 -45.71
N HIS A 93 17.72 -44.35 -45.25
CA HIS A 93 16.66 -44.79 -46.16
C HIS A 93 15.26 -44.60 -45.59
N TRP A 94 14.28 -44.43 -46.48
CA TRP A 94 12.98 -43.80 -46.21
C TRP A 94 11.84 -44.73 -46.62
N ASN A 95 10.77 -44.80 -45.82
CA ASN A 95 9.41 -45.29 -46.10
C ASN A 95 8.64 -45.25 -44.75
N GLY A 96 7.40 -44.77 -44.61
CA GLY A 96 6.49 -44.15 -45.57
C GLY A 96 5.03 -44.30 -45.11
N THR A 97 4.55 -43.45 -44.18
CA THR A 97 3.15 -43.43 -43.70
C THR A 97 2.73 -42.01 -43.27
N PRO A 98 1.43 -41.65 -43.34
CA PRO A 98 0.97 -40.26 -43.22
C PRO A 98 0.89 -39.74 -41.77
N PRO A 99 1.04 -38.42 -41.54
CA PRO A 99 1.03 -37.84 -40.21
C PRO A 99 -0.41 -37.69 -39.68
N GLY A 100 -0.87 -38.62 -38.83
CA GLY A 100 -2.29 -38.66 -38.50
C GLY A 100 -2.78 -39.51 -37.32
N THR A 101 -1.93 -39.95 -36.38
CA THR A 101 -2.38 -40.43 -35.05
C THR A 101 -1.17 -40.63 -34.13
N PHE A 102 -1.06 -39.83 -33.05
CA PHE A 102 -0.25 -40.25 -31.90
C PHE A 102 -1.03 -41.30 -31.11
N PRO A 103 -0.41 -42.40 -30.64
CA PRO A 103 -1.09 -43.38 -29.81
C PRO A 103 -1.51 -42.74 -28.49
N GLU A 104 -2.80 -42.78 -28.18
CA GLU A 104 -3.32 -42.29 -26.92
C GLU A 104 -2.84 -43.21 -25.79
N PRO A 105 -2.24 -42.72 -24.69
CA PRO A 105 -1.70 -43.59 -23.65
C PRO A 105 -2.83 -44.37 -22.97
N GLU A 106 -2.77 -45.70 -23.05
CA GLU A 106 -3.61 -46.58 -22.25
C GLU A 106 -3.33 -46.40 -20.74
N LEU A 107 -4.33 -46.72 -19.92
CA LEU A 107 -4.15 -46.79 -18.47
C LEU A 107 -3.06 -47.80 -18.10
N SER A 108 -2.25 -47.48 -17.10
CA SER A 108 -1.21 -48.42 -16.64
C SER A 108 -1.83 -49.76 -16.17
N PRO A 109 -1.12 -50.90 -16.33
CA PRO A 109 -1.65 -52.21 -15.97
C PRO A 109 -2.13 -52.30 -14.51
N GLU A 110 -1.49 -51.57 -13.59
CA GLU A 110 -1.82 -51.53 -12.17
C GLU A 110 -3.18 -50.86 -11.92
N LEU A 111 -3.50 -49.79 -12.65
CA LEU A 111 -4.81 -49.14 -12.58
C LEU A 111 -5.91 -50.03 -13.20
N GLN A 112 -5.59 -50.75 -14.28
CA GLN A 112 -6.51 -51.73 -14.87
C GLN A 112 -6.81 -52.90 -13.92
N GLN A 113 -5.80 -53.40 -13.20
CA GLN A 113 -5.96 -54.41 -12.14
C GLN A 113 -6.80 -53.88 -10.96
N GLN A 114 -6.63 -52.61 -10.58
CA GLN A 114 -7.47 -51.91 -9.60
C GLN A 114 -8.89 -51.60 -10.11
N GLY A 115 -9.25 -52.03 -11.33
CA GLY A 115 -10.60 -51.96 -11.89
C GLY A 115 -10.90 -50.72 -12.72
N TRP A 116 -9.94 -49.80 -12.91
CA TRP A 116 -10.14 -48.60 -13.70
C TRP A 116 -10.11 -48.86 -15.20
N LYS A 117 -11.02 -48.23 -15.94
CA LYS A 117 -11.07 -48.20 -17.40
C LYS A 117 -11.35 -46.79 -17.90
N LYS A 118 -10.81 -46.44 -19.06
CA LYS A 118 -11.00 -45.14 -19.72
C LYS A 118 -12.17 -45.22 -20.70
N PHE A 119 -12.99 -44.18 -20.73
CA PHE A 119 -14.15 -44.03 -21.60
C PHE A 119 -14.22 -42.60 -22.16
N TRP A 120 -14.96 -42.39 -23.24
CA TRP A 120 -15.20 -41.06 -23.82
C TRP A 120 -16.61 -40.56 -23.52
N SER A 121 -16.75 -39.38 -22.93
CA SER A 121 -18.06 -38.74 -22.76
C SER A 121 -18.44 -37.97 -24.01
N LYS A 122 -19.46 -38.46 -24.74
CA LYS A 122 -20.04 -37.73 -25.87
C LYS A 122 -20.73 -36.42 -25.46
N ARG A 123 -21.16 -36.27 -24.20
CA ARG A 123 -21.81 -35.05 -23.67
C ARG A 123 -20.79 -33.96 -23.34
N GLU A 124 -19.71 -34.33 -22.67
CA GLU A 124 -18.68 -33.40 -22.17
C GLU A 124 -17.49 -33.26 -23.12
N ASN A 125 -17.52 -33.98 -24.26
CA ASN A 125 -16.50 -34.10 -25.30
C ASN A 125 -15.06 -34.27 -24.77
N ARG A 126 -14.88 -35.13 -23.75
CA ARG A 126 -13.60 -35.43 -23.12
C ARG A 126 -13.56 -36.84 -22.53
N PRO A 127 -12.37 -37.43 -22.27
CA PRO A 127 -12.28 -38.73 -21.64
C PRO A 127 -12.59 -38.66 -20.13
N TYR A 128 -13.01 -39.80 -19.58
CA TYR A 128 -13.18 -40.03 -18.16
C TYR A 128 -12.77 -41.46 -17.79
N PHE A 129 -12.60 -41.71 -16.50
CA PHE A 129 -12.10 -42.95 -15.94
C PHE A 129 -13.17 -43.52 -15.01
N TRP A 130 -13.61 -44.75 -15.26
CA TRP A 130 -14.61 -45.44 -14.44
C TRP A 130 -14.01 -46.67 -13.79
N ASN A 131 -14.26 -46.85 -12.49
CA ASN A 131 -13.84 -48.04 -11.75
C ASN A 131 -14.97 -49.07 -11.71
N LYS A 132 -14.74 -50.26 -12.29
CA LYS A 132 -15.73 -51.34 -12.34
C LYS A 132 -16.02 -52.00 -10.98
N LEU A 133 -15.14 -51.81 -9.99
CA LEU A 133 -15.21 -52.42 -8.66
C LEU A 133 -15.83 -51.47 -7.62
N THR A 134 -15.61 -50.16 -7.74
CA THR A 134 -16.17 -49.15 -6.81
C THR A 134 -17.34 -48.35 -7.40
N GLY A 135 -17.57 -48.42 -8.71
CA GLY A 135 -18.59 -47.63 -9.42
C GLY A 135 -18.21 -46.16 -9.65
N GLU A 136 -17.05 -45.72 -9.16
CA GLU A 136 -16.60 -44.33 -9.18
C GLU A 136 -16.24 -43.84 -10.61
N SER A 137 -16.53 -42.57 -10.91
CA SER A 137 -16.18 -41.91 -12.18
C SER A 137 -15.34 -40.65 -11.94
N LEU A 138 -14.14 -40.59 -12.51
CA LEU A 138 -13.22 -39.46 -12.42
C LEU A 138 -12.96 -38.84 -13.81
N TRP A 139 -12.86 -37.52 -13.87
CA TRP A 139 -12.51 -36.78 -15.11
C TRP A 139 -11.00 -36.59 -15.31
N VAL A 140 -10.20 -37.18 -14.43
CA VAL A 140 -8.73 -37.14 -14.40
C VAL A 140 -8.20 -38.55 -14.11
N ILE A 141 -6.96 -38.83 -14.49
CA ILE A 141 -6.33 -40.14 -14.29
C ILE A 141 -6.34 -40.48 -12.78
N PRO A 142 -6.83 -41.67 -12.37
CA PRO A 142 -6.88 -42.06 -10.97
C PRO A 142 -5.48 -42.16 -10.36
N PRO A 143 -5.24 -41.64 -9.14
CA PRO A 143 -3.94 -41.75 -8.49
C PRO A 143 -3.69 -43.18 -7.98
N LEU A 144 -2.49 -43.70 -8.23
CA LEU A 144 -2.01 -44.95 -7.63
C LEU A 144 -1.89 -44.75 -6.10
N LYS A 145 -2.60 -45.56 -5.30
CA LYS A 145 -2.49 -45.53 -3.83
C LYS A 145 -1.17 -46.21 -3.39
N PRO A 146 -0.26 -45.51 -2.70
CA PRO A 146 0.94 -46.14 -2.15
C PRO A 146 0.59 -46.98 -0.92
N GLN A 147 1.16 -48.19 -0.83
CA GLN A 147 1.28 -48.87 0.47
C GLN A 147 2.41 -48.21 1.29
N VAL A 148 2.29 -48.29 2.61
CA VAL A 148 3.04 -47.46 3.57
C VAL A 148 4.55 -47.71 3.52
N LEU A 149 5.33 -46.64 3.29
CA LEU A 149 6.66 -46.38 3.87
C LEU A 149 6.98 -44.88 3.70
N SER A 150 7.69 -44.28 4.66
CA SER A 150 7.83 -42.82 4.79
C SER A 150 9.01 -42.22 4.02
N ILE A 151 8.81 -41.01 3.44
CA ILE A 151 9.74 -39.86 3.46
C ILE A 151 9.03 -38.63 2.84
N ASN A 152 9.47 -37.43 3.24
CA ASN A 152 8.76 -36.15 3.07
C ASN A 152 8.70 -35.62 1.62
N SER A 153 7.52 -35.14 1.19
CA SER A 153 7.41 -34.03 0.23
C SER A 153 6.12 -33.22 0.44
N TYR A 154 6.23 -31.89 0.45
CA TYR A 154 5.11 -30.96 0.55
C TYR A 154 4.42 -30.79 -0.81
N ILE A 155 3.11 -31.08 -0.89
CA ILE A 155 2.08 -30.35 -1.66
C ILE A 155 0.74 -30.76 -1.03
N SER A 156 -0.05 -29.79 -0.58
CA SER A 156 -1.40 -30.05 -0.04
C SER A 156 -2.41 -29.16 -0.75
N THR A 157 -3.24 -29.78 -1.59
CA THR A 157 -4.34 -29.12 -2.29
C THR A 157 -5.61 -29.12 -1.44
N VAL A 158 -6.22 -27.95 -1.33
CA VAL A 158 -7.43 -27.64 -0.55
C VAL A 158 -8.57 -28.64 -0.80
N SER A 159 -9.05 -29.29 0.26
CA SER A 159 -10.30 -30.05 0.25
C SER A 159 -11.48 -29.16 0.64
N VAL A 160 -12.45 -29.02 -0.27
CA VAL A 160 -13.70 -28.31 -0.03
C VAL A 160 -14.70 -29.26 0.64
N PHE A 161 -14.98 -29.06 1.93
CA PHE A 161 -16.14 -29.65 2.59
C PHE A 161 -17.26 -28.63 2.71
N LYS A 162 -18.47 -29.05 2.30
CA LYS A 162 -19.70 -28.27 2.51
C LYS A 162 -20.09 -28.32 3.98
N PHE A 163 -20.56 -27.20 4.52
CA PHE A 163 -21.21 -27.13 5.83
C PHE A 163 -22.53 -26.35 5.68
N ASP A 164 -23.58 -26.82 6.34
CA ASP A 164 -24.95 -26.32 6.23
C ASP A 164 -25.41 -25.73 7.59
N PRO A 165 -25.63 -24.40 7.70
CA PRO A 165 -25.70 -23.72 8.99
C PRO A 165 -27.14 -23.57 9.53
N ILE A 166 -27.86 -24.67 9.76
CA ILE A 166 -29.25 -24.63 10.31
C ILE A 166 -29.48 -25.49 11.56
N THR A 167 -28.64 -26.48 11.90
CA THR A 167 -29.01 -27.52 12.90
C THR A 167 -28.17 -27.64 14.18
N ASP A 168 -27.18 -26.77 14.45
CA ASP A 168 -26.54 -26.73 15.78
C ASP A 168 -25.99 -25.32 16.13
N PRO A 169 -26.66 -24.56 17.01
CA PRO A 169 -26.17 -23.25 17.44
C PRO A 169 -25.17 -23.26 18.61
N LEU A 170 -24.94 -24.37 19.31
CA LEU A 170 -24.23 -24.37 20.60
C LEU A 170 -23.27 -25.54 20.90
N GLY A 171 -23.24 -26.62 20.10
CA GLY A 171 -22.11 -27.58 20.11
C GLY A 171 -21.86 -28.35 21.41
N ILE A 172 -22.89 -28.56 22.24
CA ILE A 172 -22.79 -29.31 23.51
C ILE A 172 -23.83 -30.44 23.52
N CYS A 173 -23.41 -31.64 23.13
CA CYS A 173 -23.91 -32.99 23.50
C CYS A 173 -23.26 -34.01 22.55
N GLY A 174 -22.74 -35.18 22.96
CA GLY A 174 -22.53 -35.72 24.30
C GLY A 174 -21.69 -37.01 24.19
N VAL A 175 -21.02 -37.42 25.27
CA VAL A 175 -20.22 -38.66 25.32
C VAL A 175 -21.00 -39.72 26.12
N PRO A 176 -21.18 -40.96 25.62
CA PRO A 176 -21.90 -41.99 26.36
C PRO A 176 -21.09 -42.53 27.56
N PRO A 177 -21.75 -42.98 28.65
CA PRO A 177 -21.08 -43.36 29.89
C PRO A 177 -20.53 -44.80 29.84
N VAL A 178 -19.43 -45.02 30.56
CA VAL A 178 -18.97 -46.37 30.95
C VAL A 178 -18.67 -46.37 32.45
N SER A 179 -19.21 -47.35 33.16
CA SER A 179 -19.16 -47.49 34.63
C SER A 179 -17.99 -48.37 35.09
N GLY A 180 -17.42 -48.11 36.27
CA GLY A 180 -16.69 -49.15 37.03
C GLY A 180 -15.47 -48.73 37.88
N ASN A 181 -15.71 -48.46 39.16
CA ASN A 181 -14.89 -48.76 40.36
C ASN A 181 -13.35 -48.67 40.35
N GLY A 182 -12.78 -47.88 41.28
CA GLY A 182 -11.37 -48.00 41.72
C GLY A 182 -10.97 -47.01 42.83
N ALA A 183 -10.64 -47.50 44.02
CA ALA A 183 -10.45 -46.78 45.29
C ALA A 183 -9.37 -45.65 45.37
N ILE A 184 -9.54 -44.75 46.34
CA ILE A 184 -8.59 -43.71 46.78
C ILE A 184 -7.79 -44.21 48.01
N PRO A 185 -6.48 -43.93 48.09
CA PRO A 185 -5.84 -43.57 49.37
C PRO A 185 -5.07 -42.22 49.33
N PRO A 186 -4.71 -41.62 50.48
CA PRO A 186 -4.45 -40.17 50.57
C PRO A 186 -2.98 -39.74 50.74
N GLY A 187 -2.70 -38.48 50.40
CA GLY A 187 -1.66 -37.65 51.01
C GLY A 187 -0.24 -37.70 50.40
N GLY A 188 0.28 -36.55 49.98
CA GLY A 188 1.70 -36.44 49.55
C GLY A 188 2.05 -35.14 48.82
N THR A 189 2.39 -34.08 49.57
CA THR A 189 2.89 -32.82 48.99
C THR A 189 4.34 -32.98 48.50
N LEU A 190 4.56 -33.03 47.18
CA LEU A 190 5.90 -32.92 46.59
C LEU A 190 5.92 -32.01 45.35
N LYS A 191 6.71 -30.93 45.43
CA LYS A 191 7.13 -30.15 44.26
C LYS A 191 7.93 -31.06 43.31
N ARG A 192 7.49 -31.21 42.06
CA ARG A 192 8.34 -31.70 40.95
C ARG A 192 8.33 -30.74 39.78
N ARG A 193 9.51 -30.60 39.16
CA ARG A 193 9.74 -29.77 37.97
C ARG A 193 8.91 -30.29 36.81
N ALA A 194 8.41 -29.38 35.97
CA ALA A 194 7.86 -29.76 34.67
C ALA A 194 9.01 -30.28 33.79
N SER A 195 8.90 -31.54 33.37
CA SER A 195 9.67 -32.09 32.26
C SER A 195 8.99 -31.67 30.95
N GLU A 196 9.75 -31.06 30.04
CA GLU A 196 9.34 -30.93 28.64
C GLU A 196 9.25 -32.33 28.02
N ASP A 197 8.04 -32.76 27.66
CA ASP A 197 7.75 -33.64 26.51
C ASP A 197 6.23 -33.85 26.40
N SER A 198 5.51 -32.75 26.18
CA SER A 198 4.13 -32.80 25.70
C SER A 198 4.15 -32.56 24.20
N VAL A 199 3.97 -33.63 23.41
CA VAL A 199 3.70 -33.52 21.97
C VAL A 199 2.31 -32.89 21.79
N VAL A 200 2.26 -31.56 21.81
CA VAL A 200 1.05 -30.80 21.52
C VAL A 200 0.66 -31.14 20.08
N PRO A 201 -0.58 -31.59 19.80
CA PRO A 201 -1.04 -31.82 18.44
C PRO A 201 -0.85 -30.54 17.63
N ALA A 202 -0.14 -30.63 16.50
CA ALA A 202 0.18 -29.46 15.68
C ALA A 202 -1.12 -28.70 15.34
N ALA A 203 -1.27 -27.52 15.94
CA ALA A 203 -2.48 -26.72 15.78
C ALA A 203 -2.73 -26.48 14.29
N LYS A 204 -3.90 -26.92 13.79
CA LYS A 204 -4.27 -26.74 12.38
C LYS A 204 -4.16 -25.26 12.04
N LYS A 205 -3.16 -24.91 11.22
CA LYS A 205 -2.86 -23.52 10.89
C LYS A 205 -4.04 -22.91 10.15
N PHE A 206 -4.77 -22.00 10.80
CA PHE A 206 -5.89 -21.32 10.18
C PHE A 206 -5.37 -20.32 9.15
N VAL A 207 -5.66 -20.57 7.88
CA VAL A 207 -5.30 -19.67 6.77
C VAL A 207 -6.50 -18.79 6.48
N LEU A 208 -6.35 -17.48 6.67
CA LEU A 208 -7.40 -16.51 6.39
C LEU A 208 -7.63 -16.40 4.87
N ALA A 209 -8.77 -16.89 4.39
CA ALA A 209 -9.19 -16.71 3.01
C ALA A 209 -9.46 -15.23 2.68
N GLY A 210 -8.99 -14.78 1.52
CA GLY A 210 -9.24 -13.42 1.02
C GLY A 210 -8.34 -13.07 -0.17
N PRO A 211 -8.40 -11.82 -0.67
CA PRO A 211 -7.56 -11.32 -1.75
C PRO A 211 -6.14 -10.93 -1.27
N TRP A 212 -5.51 -11.79 -0.48
CA TRP A 212 -4.21 -11.60 0.18
C TRP A 212 -3.59 -12.97 0.51
N ASP A 213 -2.27 -13.00 0.71
CA ASP A 213 -1.59 -14.14 1.32
C ASP A 213 -0.66 -13.62 2.44
N LEU A 214 -1.15 -13.78 3.67
CA LEU A 214 -0.46 -13.35 4.88
C LEU A 214 0.52 -14.42 5.42
N GLU A 215 0.59 -15.59 4.77
CA GLU A 215 1.41 -16.72 5.20
C GLU A 215 2.82 -16.66 4.62
N ILE A 216 2.98 -16.03 3.46
CA ILE A 216 4.26 -15.80 2.77
C ILE A 216 5.21 -15.00 3.68
N PRO A 217 6.33 -15.58 4.14
CA PRO A 217 7.32 -14.88 4.94
C PRO A 217 8.11 -13.88 4.09
N THR A 218 8.64 -12.85 4.74
CA THR A 218 9.54 -11.90 4.08
C THR A 218 10.86 -12.56 3.67
N ASN A 219 11.36 -12.21 2.49
CA ASN A 219 12.76 -12.43 2.11
C ASN A 219 13.61 -11.14 2.20
N VAL A 220 13.05 -10.08 2.78
CA VAL A 220 13.69 -8.77 2.87
C VAL A 220 14.60 -8.68 4.09
N ILE A 221 15.86 -8.33 3.83
CA ILE A 221 16.89 -8.11 4.85
C ILE A 221 17.15 -6.61 4.97
N ILE A 222 17.20 -6.10 6.20
CA ILE A 222 17.59 -4.74 6.54
C ILE A 222 18.76 -4.76 7.53
N TYR A 223 19.44 -3.64 7.71
CA TYR A 223 20.17 -3.39 8.95
C TYR A 223 19.17 -3.11 10.08
N GLU A 224 19.49 -3.57 11.29
CA GLU A 224 18.69 -3.32 12.49
C GLU A 224 18.54 -1.81 12.72
N ARG A 225 17.29 -1.35 12.86
CA ARG A 225 16.91 0.06 13.02
C ARG A 225 16.62 0.38 14.47
N ALA A 226 16.95 1.59 14.90
CA ALA A 226 16.48 2.13 16.18
C ALA A 226 14.95 2.26 16.18
N PRO A 227 14.28 2.17 17.35
CA PRO A 227 12.87 2.48 17.47
C PRO A 227 12.58 3.94 17.08
N SER A 228 11.42 4.18 16.49
CA SER A 228 10.95 5.49 16.05
C SER A 228 10.50 6.36 17.23
N ASN A 229 10.78 7.67 17.12
CA ASN A 229 10.31 8.69 18.05
C ASN A 229 8.93 9.28 17.67
N LEU A 230 8.23 8.68 16.69
CA LEU A 230 6.82 9.00 16.43
C LEU A 230 5.99 8.68 17.69
N PRO A 231 5.01 9.53 18.06
CA PRO A 231 4.10 9.21 19.14
C PRO A 231 3.23 8.00 18.74
N HIS A 232 2.90 7.17 19.73
CA HIS A 232 1.85 6.17 19.56
C HIS A 232 0.52 6.83 19.22
N VAL A 233 -0.26 6.18 18.35
CA VAL A 233 -1.58 6.67 17.96
C VAL A 233 -2.56 6.68 19.14
N HIS A 234 -3.37 7.74 19.23
CA HIS A 234 -4.43 7.89 20.23
C HIS A 234 -5.69 8.51 19.60
N PRO A 235 -6.91 7.95 19.80
CA PRO A 235 -8.14 8.41 19.14
C PRO A 235 -8.42 9.91 19.25
N GLU A 236 -8.17 10.55 20.40
CA GLU A 236 -8.36 12.00 20.55
C GLU A 236 -7.40 12.84 19.69
N ALA A 237 -6.12 12.44 19.60
CA ALA A 237 -5.15 13.14 18.78
C ALA A 237 -5.44 12.91 17.30
N GLU A 238 -5.97 11.73 16.94
CA GLU A 238 -6.34 11.41 15.58
C GLU A 238 -7.62 12.12 15.12
N ALA A 239 -8.62 12.22 15.99
CA ALA A 239 -9.81 13.05 15.76
C ALA A 239 -9.44 14.52 15.53
N LEU A 240 -8.54 15.08 16.36
CA LEU A 240 -8.02 16.44 16.18
C LEU A 240 -7.26 16.59 14.86
N ARG A 241 -6.33 15.68 14.56
CA ARG A 241 -5.53 15.69 13.33
C ARG A 241 -6.41 15.63 12.07
N CYS A 242 -7.37 14.71 12.05
CA CYS A 242 -8.29 14.56 10.93
C CYS A 242 -9.25 15.76 10.79
N GLY A 243 -9.78 16.28 11.90
CA GLY A 243 -10.60 17.50 11.90
C GLY A 243 -9.84 18.74 11.39
N LEU A 244 -8.55 18.86 11.73
CA LEU A 244 -7.68 19.92 11.22
C LEU A 244 -7.35 19.74 9.72
N LEU A 245 -7.09 18.52 9.26
CA LEU A 245 -6.86 18.26 7.83
C LEU A 245 -8.12 18.55 6.98
N ALA A 246 -9.30 18.19 7.48
CA ALA A 246 -10.57 18.50 6.82
C ALA A 246 -10.79 20.02 6.68
N LYS A 247 -10.53 20.79 7.76
CA LYS A 247 -10.54 22.26 7.73
C LYS A 247 -9.52 22.84 6.77
N LEU A 248 -8.32 22.25 6.67
CA LEU A 248 -7.28 22.69 5.73
C LEU A 248 -7.71 22.47 4.27
N ARG A 249 -8.34 21.33 3.96
CA ARG A 249 -8.91 21.04 2.63
C ARG A 249 -10.03 22.02 2.26
N GLN A 250 -10.92 22.34 3.21
CA GLN A 250 -11.95 23.36 3.02
C GLN A 250 -11.34 24.75 2.74
N CYS A 251 -10.36 25.17 3.55
CA CYS A 251 -9.67 26.45 3.36
C CYS A 251 -8.98 26.54 1.98
N TYR A 252 -8.46 25.42 1.46
CA TYR A 252 -7.89 25.37 0.12
C TYR A 252 -8.91 25.61 -0.99
N GLN A 253 -10.08 24.97 -0.92
CA GLN A 253 -11.21 25.23 -1.83
C GLN A 253 -11.67 26.70 -1.75
N GLU A 254 -11.83 27.23 -0.53
CA GLU A 254 -12.22 28.63 -0.31
C GLU A 254 -11.20 29.63 -0.88
N LEU A 255 -9.89 29.36 -0.72
CA LEU A 255 -8.82 30.21 -1.26
C LEU A 255 -8.78 30.20 -2.79
N CYS A 256 -8.95 29.04 -3.43
CA CYS A 256 -9.04 28.93 -4.89
C CYS A 256 -10.23 29.73 -5.43
N HIS A 257 -11.39 29.59 -4.78
CA HIS A 257 -12.62 30.26 -5.20
C HIS A 257 -12.53 31.79 -4.98
N THR A 258 -12.13 32.23 -3.80
CA THR A 258 -12.13 33.67 -3.44
C THR A 258 -11.01 34.46 -4.12
N ARG A 259 -9.84 33.86 -4.38
CA ARG A 259 -8.72 34.59 -5.01
C ARG A 259 -8.65 34.42 -6.52
N GLU A 260 -9.00 33.25 -7.05
CA GLU A 260 -8.82 32.92 -8.46
C GLU A 260 -10.13 32.61 -9.21
N SER A 261 -11.28 32.60 -8.53
CA SER A 261 -12.60 32.31 -9.13
C SER A 261 -12.68 30.93 -9.80
N ILE A 262 -11.92 29.96 -9.28
CA ILE A 262 -11.93 28.55 -9.70
C ILE A 262 -12.21 27.64 -8.50
N ASP A 263 -12.73 26.44 -8.76
CA ASP A 263 -12.68 25.37 -7.76
C ASP A 263 -11.25 24.88 -7.56
N ALA A 264 -10.96 24.27 -6.41
CA ALA A 264 -9.70 23.56 -6.22
C ALA A 264 -9.55 22.46 -7.31
N PRO A 265 -8.41 22.39 -8.02
CA PRO A 265 -8.19 21.34 -9.00
C PRO A 265 -8.34 19.94 -8.37
N LYS A 266 -9.10 19.06 -9.04
CA LYS A 266 -9.49 17.75 -8.49
C LYS A 266 -8.28 16.92 -8.06
N ASP A 267 -8.30 16.39 -6.83
CA ASP A 267 -7.23 15.60 -6.21
C ASP A 267 -5.90 16.35 -5.97
N SER A 268 -5.80 17.66 -6.27
CA SER A 268 -4.56 18.44 -6.10
C SER A 268 -4.11 18.58 -4.65
N PHE A 269 -5.06 18.62 -3.70
CA PHE A 269 -4.75 18.64 -2.26
C PHE A 269 -4.11 17.32 -1.80
N ASN A 270 -4.58 16.19 -2.33
CA ASN A 270 -3.99 14.89 -2.04
C ASN A 270 -2.59 14.75 -2.67
N ARG A 271 -2.41 15.23 -3.90
CA ARG A 271 -1.08 15.30 -4.53
C ARG A 271 -0.13 16.22 -3.79
N TRP A 272 -0.60 17.37 -3.32
CA TRP A 272 0.16 18.27 -2.45
C TRP A 272 0.61 17.59 -1.16
N LEU A 273 -0.26 16.86 -0.44
CA LEU A 273 0.14 16.10 0.74
C LEU A 273 1.26 15.08 0.43
N MET A 274 1.12 14.33 -0.66
CA MET A 274 2.14 13.35 -1.09
C MET A 274 3.46 14.02 -1.46
N GLU A 275 3.41 15.06 -2.29
CA GLU A 275 4.58 15.80 -2.78
C GLU A 275 5.34 16.47 -1.63
N ARG A 276 4.64 17.16 -0.73
CA ARG A 276 5.26 17.74 0.46
C ARG A 276 5.91 16.66 1.33
N LYS A 277 5.28 15.51 1.54
CA LYS A 277 5.85 14.40 2.33
C LYS A 277 7.06 13.70 1.68
N VAL A 278 7.42 14.02 0.44
CA VAL A 278 8.73 13.62 -0.14
C VAL A 278 9.90 14.41 0.47
N ILE A 279 9.65 15.65 0.88
CA ILE A 279 10.69 16.61 1.34
C ILE A 279 10.47 17.13 2.77
N ASP A 280 9.42 16.69 3.46
CA ASP A 280 9.05 17.15 4.78
C ASP A 280 9.96 16.54 5.86
N CYS A 281 10.73 17.39 6.55
CA CYS A 281 11.50 17.01 7.74
C CYS A 281 10.69 17.12 9.04
N GLY A 282 9.38 17.37 8.94
CA GLY A 282 8.47 17.57 10.06
C GLY A 282 8.14 16.29 10.84
N SER A 283 7.59 16.46 12.05
CA SER A 283 7.34 15.33 12.97
C SER A 283 5.90 14.78 12.97
N ASP A 284 4.95 15.42 12.28
CA ASP A 284 3.60 14.86 12.15
C ASP A 284 3.53 13.87 10.97
N PRO A 285 2.91 12.68 11.12
CA PRO A 285 2.86 11.67 10.05
C PRO A 285 1.96 12.05 8.86
N LEU A 286 1.07 13.04 8.99
CA LEU A 286 0.06 13.39 7.97
C LEU A 286 0.25 14.81 7.44
N LEU A 287 0.37 15.80 8.34
CA LEU A 287 0.46 17.21 8.00
C LEU A 287 1.92 17.59 7.68
N PRO A 288 2.23 18.17 6.50
CA PRO A 288 3.55 18.73 6.24
C PRO A 288 3.80 19.97 7.11
N SER A 289 5.04 20.15 7.58
CA SER A 289 5.37 21.19 8.59
C SER A 289 6.82 21.70 8.57
N GLN A 290 7.73 21.08 7.82
CA GLN A 290 9.11 21.53 7.64
C GLN A 290 9.62 21.14 6.24
N CYS A 291 9.07 21.80 5.22
CA CYS A 291 9.41 21.62 3.81
C CYS A 291 10.23 22.81 3.29
N PHE A 292 11.24 22.56 2.45
CA PHE A 292 11.93 23.60 1.68
C PHE A 292 12.07 23.17 0.20
N PRO A 293 11.65 24.00 -0.78
CA PRO A 293 10.98 25.29 -0.63
C PRO A 293 9.56 25.14 -0.07
N GLU A 294 9.03 26.18 0.61
CA GLU A 294 7.68 26.15 1.20
C GLU A 294 6.56 26.05 0.16
N ILE A 295 6.74 26.71 -0.99
CA ILE A 295 5.80 26.68 -2.12
C ILE A 295 5.88 25.31 -2.80
N SER A 296 4.73 24.64 -2.94
CA SER A 296 4.59 23.41 -3.71
C SER A 296 4.42 23.71 -5.19
N MET A 297 5.36 23.24 -6.01
CA MET A 297 5.25 23.33 -7.46
C MET A 297 4.18 22.39 -8.04
N SER A 298 3.81 21.31 -7.34
CA SER A 298 2.63 20.50 -7.69
C SER A 298 1.36 21.35 -7.56
N MET A 299 1.07 21.87 -6.36
CA MET A 299 -0.12 22.71 -6.13
C MET A 299 -0.15 23.95 -7.03
N TYR A 300 0.98 24.66 -7.17
CA TYR A 300 1.09 25.85 -8.01
C TYR A 300 0.77 25.57 -9.48
N ARG A 301 1.37 24.52 -10.08
CA ARG A 301 1.12 24.15 -11.49
C ARG A 301 -0.35 23.77 -11.72
N GLU A 302 -0.94 23.04 -10.79
CA GLU A 302 -2.34 22.61 -10.91
C GLU A 302 -3.33 23.79 -10.82
N ILE A 303 -3.12 24.74 -9.90
CA ILE A 303 -3.92 25.97 -9.83
C ILE A 303 -3.75 26.77 -11.13
N MET A 304 -2.51 26.96 -11.59
CA MET A 304 -2.20 27.70 -12.82
C MET A 304 -2.81 27.08 -14.09
N ASN A 305 -2.99 25.76 -14.13
CA ASN A 305 -3.58 25.06 -15.27
C ASN A 305 -5.09 25.33 -15.43
N ASP A 306 -5.80 25.59 -14.33
CA ASP A 306 -7.23 25.90 -14.33
C ASP A 306 -7.50 27.43 -14.42
N ILE A 307 -6.45 28.26 -14.53
CA ILE A 307 -6.54 29.72 -14.72
C ILE A 307 -6.42 30.07 -16.23
N PRO A 308 -7.27 30.98 -16.77
CA PRO A 308 -8.31 31.76 -16.10
C PRO A 308 -9.65 31.03 -15.96
N ILE A 309 -9.83 29.90 -16.66
CA ILE A 309 -10.91 28.93 -16.45
C ILE A 309 -10.41 27.51 -16.70
N LYS A 310 -10.94 26.55 -15.95
CA LYS A 310 -10.73 25.12 -16.20
C LYS A 310 -11.21 24.75 -17.60
N LEU A 311 -10.30 24.23 -18.41
CA LEU A 311 -10.62 23.70 -19.74
C LEU A 311 -11.07 22.24 -19.65
N VAL A 312 -12.17 21.92 -20.33
CA VAL A 312 -12.70 20.55 -20.43
C VAL A 312 -12.71 20.16 -21.91
N ARG A 313 -12.41 18.89 -22.24
CA ARG A 313 -12.50 18.40 -23.62
C ARG A 313 -13.94 18.54 -24.12
N PRO A 314 -14.23 19.38 -25.12
CA PRO A 314 -15.61 19.58 -25.58
C PRO A 314 -16.12 18.32 -26.29
N LYS A 315 -17.41 18.00 -26.15
CA LYS A 315 -18.03 16.84 -26.81
C LYS A 315 -18.50 17.16 -28.24
N PHE A 316 -18.90 18.42 -28.47
CA PHE A 316 -19.48 18.87 -29.74
C PHE A 316 -18.88 20.21 -30.16
N THR A 317 -18.95 20.53 -31.46
CA THR A 317 -18.48 21.79 -32.05
C THR A 317 -19.08 23.03 -31.37
N GLY A 318 -20.35 22.97 -30.98
CA GLY A 318 -21.02 24.04 -30.22
C GLY A 318 -20.41 24.28 -28.84
N ASP A 319 -19.91 23.24 -28.17
CA ASP A 319 -19.24 23.37 -26.87
C ASP A 319 -17.82 23.89 -27.03
N ALA A 320 -17.12 23.51 -28.10
CA ALA A 320 -15.81 24.07 -28.45
C ALA A 320 -15.89 25.58 -28.68
N ARG A 321 -16.89 26.04 -29.46
CA ARG A 321 -17.17 27.47 -29.66
C ARG A 321 -17.47 28.21 -28.34
N LYS A 322 -18.31 27.63 -27.47
CA LYS A 322 -18.61 28.19 -26.15
C LYS A 322 -17.36 28.29 -25.26
N GLN A 323 -16.52 27.25 -25.25
CA GLN A 323 -15.29 27.24 -24.44
C GLN A 323 -14.29 28.29 -24.91
N LEU A 324 -14.09 28.44 -26.22
CA LEU A 324 -13.27 29.52 -26.79
C LEU A 324 -13.76 30.91 -26.35
N SER A 325 -15.07 31.15 -26.48
CA SER A 325 -15.68 32.43 -26.06
C SER A 325 -15.49 32.70 -24.57
N ARG A 326 -15.75 31.69 -23.71
CA ARG A 326 -15.58 31.81 -22.25
C ARG A 326 -14.13 32.05 -21.84
N TYR A 327 -13.16 31.42 -22.52
CA TYR A 327 -11.75 31.62 -22.24
C TYR A 327 -11.31 33.05 -22.61
N ALA A 328 -11.71 33.54 -23.79
CA ALA A 328 -11.44 34.91 -24.21
C ALA A 328 -12.04 35.95 -23.24
N GLU A 329 -13.28 35.72 -22.79
CA GLU A 329 -13.97 36.57 -21.82
C GLU A 329 -13.26 36.56 -20.45
N ALA A 330 -12.92 35.39 -19.93
CA ALA A 330 -12.24 35.25 -18.64
C ALA A 330 -10.83 35.88 -18.67
N ALA A 331 -10.06 35.67 -19.74
CA ALA A 331 -8.75 36.30 -19.93
C ALA A 331 -8.85 37.85 -19.97
N LYS A 332 -9.82 38.39 -20.73
CA LYS A 332 -10.08 39.83 -20.81
C LYS A 332 -10.50 40.41 -19.45
N LYS A 333 -11.44 39.76 -18.76
CA LYS A 333 -11.90 40.16 -17.42
C LYS A 333 -10.77 40.14 -16.38
N MET A 334 -9.93 39.12 -16.41
CA MET A 334 -8.80 38.96 -15.47
C MET A 334 -7.72 40.03 -15.65
N ILE A 335 -7.33 40.33 -16.90
CA ILE A 335 -6.31 41.36 -17.19
C ILE A 335 -6.85 42.79 -16.98
N GLU A 336 -8.17 42.96 -16.96
CA GLU A 336 -8.83 44.22 -16.61
C GLU A 336 -8.91 44.43 -15.09
N SER A 337 -9.34 43.41 -14.34
CA SER A 337 -9.61 43.53 -12.89
C SER A 337 -8.36 43.52 -12.01
N ARG A 338 -7.22 43.01 -12.49
CA ARG A 338 -5.98 42.87 -11.71
C ARG A 338 -4.92 43.92 -12.06
N ALA A 339 -3.88 44.00 -11.23
CA ALA A 339 -2.67 44.74 -11.51
C ALA A 339 -1.82 43.99 -12.55
N ALA A 340 -1.67 44.58 -13.73
CA ALA A 340 -0.88 44.03 -14.84
C ALA A 340 -0.17 45.18 -15.59
N SER A 341 0.96 44.86 -16.22
CA SER A 341 1.72 45.83 -17.03
C SER A 341 0.88 46.37 -18.19
N SER A 342 1.21 47.58 -18.67
CA SER A 342 0.52 48.19 -19.81
C SER A 342 0.61 47.34 -21.08
N GLU A 343 1.71 46.61 -21.25
CA GLU A 343 1.90 45.69 -22.37
C GLU A 343 1.07 44.41 -22.22
N SER A 344 1.14 43.73 -21.07
CA SER A 344 0.32 42.54 -20.77
C SER A 344 -1.18 42.83 -20.94
N ARG A 345 -1.65 44.04 -20.55
CA ARG A 345 -3.03 44.48 -20.81
C ARG A 345 -3.35 44.64 -22.30
N LYS A 346 -2.48 45.25 -23.10
CA LYS A 346 -2.70 45.41 -24.55
C LYS A 346 -2.76 44.05 -25.26
N VAL A 347 -1.76 43.19 -25.03
CA VAL A 347 -1.65 41.88 -25.71
C VAL A 347 -2.88 41.02 -25.43
N VAL A 348 -3.27 40.84 -24.16
CA VAL A 348 -4.41 40.00 -23.80
C VAL A 348 -5.73 40.60 -24.32
N LYS A 349 -5.93 41.92 -24.21
CA LYS A 349 -7.14 42.58 -24.73
C LYS A 349 -7.28 42.44 -26.24
N TRP A 350 -6.20 42.66 -26.98
CA TRP A 350 -6.20 42.58 -28.43
C TRP A 350 -6.50 41.16 -28.91
N ASN A 351 -5.82 40.14 -28.35
CA ASN A 351 -6.05 38.73 -28.71
C ASN A 351 -7.47 38.25 -28.35
N ALA A 352 -8.03 38.71 -27.22
CA ALA A 352 -9.41 38.41 -26.86
C ALA A 352 -10.41 39.07 -27.83
N GLU A 353 -10.22 40.34 -28.19
CA GLU A 353 -11.11 41.04 -29.12
C GLU A 353 -11.00 40.50 -30.56
N ASP A 354 -9.80 40.15 -31.03
CA ASP A 354 -9.59 39.47 -32.32
C ASP A 354 -10.27 38.08 -32.33
N THR A 355 -10.26 37.37 -31.21
CA THR A 355 -11.04 36.14 -31.04
C THR A 355 -12.55 36.40 -31.14
N PHE A 356 -13.08 37.44 -30.51
CA PHE A 356 -14.49 37.82 -30.62
C PHE A 356 -14.87 38.33 -32.02
N GLN A 357 -13.97 38.99 -32.75
CA GLN A 357 -14.19 39.37 -34.15
C GLN A 357 -14.23 38.13 -35.06
N TRP A 358 -13.28 37.20 -34.90
CA TRP A 358 -13.27 35.93 -35.62
C TRP A 358 -14.54 35.10 -35.32
N LEU A 359 -14.96 34.99 -34.06
CA LEU A 359 -16.20 34.30 -33.64
C LEU A 359 -17.49 34.90 -34.24
N ARG A 360 -17.47 36.17 -34.66
CA ARG A 360 -18.58 36.89 -35.32
C ARG A 360 -18.53 36.78 -36.85
N ARG A 361 -17.33 36.80 -37.44
CA ARG A 361 -17.14 36.76 -38.91
C ARG A 361 -17.16 35.35 -39.48
N THR A 362 -16.66 34.36 -38.75
CA THR A 362 -16.49 32.99 -39.25
C THR A 362 -17.78 32.19 -39.14
N VAL A 363 -18.38 31.86 -40.28
CA VAL A 363 -19.55 30.99 -40.41
C VAL A 363 -19.09 29.59 -40.81
N GLY A 364 -19.64 28.55 -40.18
CA GLY A 364 -19.34 27.16 -40.54
C GLY A 364 -18.01 26.58 -40.02
N ALA A 365 -17.32 27.24 -39.10
CA ALA A 365 -16.10 26.72 -38.47
C ALA A 365 -16.30 25.34 -37.85
N THR A 366 -15.30 24.47 -38.03
CA THR A 366 -15.26 23.08 -37.56
C THR A 366 -14.90 22.98 -36.08
N PHE A 367 -14.93 21.76 -35.52
CA PHE A 367 -14.46 21.52 -34.15
C PHE A 367 -12.98 21.90 -33.99
N ASP A 368 -12.14 21.51 -34.94
CA ASP A 368 -10.70 21.70 -34.90
C ASP A 368 -10.32 23.19 -35.03
N ASP A 369 -11.01 23.95 -35.90
CA ASP A 369 -10.86 25.41 -35.98
C ASP A 369 -11.02 26.10 -34.61
N PHE A 370 -12.00 25.65 -33.80
CA PHE A 370 -12.19 26.18 -32.45
C PHE A 370 -11.11 25.72 -31.46
N GLN A 371 -10.56 24.50 -31.61
CA GLN A 371 -9.46 24.02 -30.77
C GLN A 371 -8.15 24.76 -31.10
N ASP A 372 -7.82 24.92 -32.38
CA ASP A 372 -6.63 25.62 -32.84
C ASP A 372 -6.67 27.10 -32.47
N ARG A 373 -7.83 27.76 -32.62
CA ARG A 373 -8.02 29.14 -32.18
C ARG A 373 -7.89 29.29 -30.66
N LEU A 374 -8.37 28.31 -29.88
CA LEU A 374 -8.17 28.29 -28.42
C LEU A 374 -6.71 28.06 -28.04
N ALA A 375 -6.01 27.14 -28.72
CA ALA A 375 -4.59 26.87 -28.50
C ALA A 375 -3.73 28.10 -28.84
N HIS A 376 -4.04 28.79 -29.94
CA HIS A 376 -3.41 30.05 -30.30
C HIS A 376 -3.65 31.14 -29.24
N LEU A 377 -4.92 31.38 -28.86
CA LEU A 377 -5.27 32.37 -27.85
C LEU A 377 -4.61 32.07 -26.49
N LYS A 378 -4.55 30.80 -26.09
CA LYS A 378 -3.84 30.37 -24.88
C LYS A 378 -2.34 30.66 -24.99
N ARG A 379 -1.71 30.33 -26.12
CA ARG A 379 -0.27 30.61 -26.37
C ARG A 379 0.08 32.09 -26.25
N GLN A 380 -0.78 32.98 -26.75
CA GLN A 380 -0.58 34.43 -26.65
C GLN A 380 -0.88 34.98 -25.25
N CYS A 381 -1.97 34.55 -24.61
CA CYS A 381 -2.41 35.16 -23.34
C CYS A 381 -1.78 34.54 -22.08
N GLN A 382 -1.48 33.23 -22.06
CA GLN A 382 -1.11 32.55 -20.81
C GLN A 382 0.12 33.16 -20.11
N PRO A 383 1.22 33.55 -20.78
CA PRO A 383 2.38 34.15 -20.09
C PRO A 383 2.01 35.41 -19.28
N HIS A 384 1.20 36.28 -19.89
CA HIS A 384 0.72 37.53 -19.27
C HIS A 384 -0.28 37.27 -18.13
N LEU A 385 -1.16 36.27 -18.28
CA LEU A 385 -2.10 35.87 -17.22
C LEU A 385 -1.36 35.24 -16.03
N THR A 386 -0.42 34.33 -16.30
CA THR A 386 0.43 33.68 -15.28
C THR A 386 1.25 34.70 -14.50
N GLU A 387 1.88 35.68 -15.16
CA GLU A 387 2.56 36.80 -14.49
C GLU A 387 1.59 37.57 -13.57
N THR A 388 0.40 37.93 -14.08
CA THR A 388 -0.61 38.73 -13.37
C THR A 388 -1.16 38.05 -12.11
N VAL A 389 -1.23 36.72 -12.07
CA VAL A 389 -1.78 35.97 -10.92
C VAL A 389 -0.72 35.32 -10.03
N LYS A 390 0.54 35.28 -10.45
CA LYS A 390 1.65 34.57 -9.79
C LYS A 390 1.66 34.75 -8.26
N ALA A 391 1.74 35.99 -7.79
CA ALA A 391 1.83 36.29 -6.36
C ALA A 391 0.58 35.85 -5.56
N SER A 392 -0.59 35.83 -6.20
CA SER A 392 -1.83 35.35 -5.58
C SER A 392 -1.82 33.82 -5.40
N VAL A 393 -1.40 33.09 -6.44
CA VAL A 393 -1.28 31.62 -6.42
C VAL A 393 -0.18 31.15 -5.47
N GLU A 394 0.99 31.81 -5.47
CA GLU A 394 2.05 31.59 -4.47
C GLU A 394 1.51 31.85 -3.05
N GLY A 395 0.72 32.92 -2.88
CA GLY A 395 0.04 33.23 -1.62
C GLY A 395 -1.05 32.23 -1.19
N ILE A 396 -1.63 31.44 -2.10
CA ILE A 396 -2.50 30.29 -1.74
C ILE A 396 -1.62 29.16 -1.21
N CYS A 397 -0.57 28.80 -1.95
CA CYS A 397 0.34 27.71 -1.60
C CYS A 397 0.99 27.93 -0.23
N LEU A 398 1.53 29.13 0.02
CA LEU A 398 2.11 29.52 1.31
C LEU A 398 1.07 29.46 2.43
N LYS A 399 -0.14 29.99 2.23
CA LYS A 399 -1.17 30.01 3.28
C LYS A 399 -1.59 28.61 3.72
N ILE A 400 -1.70 27.67 2.78
CA ILE A 400 -2.01 26.26 3.09
C ILE A 400 -0.84 25.58 3.82
N TYR A 401 0.40 25.81 3.38
CA TYR A 401 1.58 25.28 4.06
C TYR A 401 1.75 25.82 5.50
N HIS A 402 1.57 27.13 5.73
CA HIS A 402 1.66 27.72 7.07
C HIS A 402 0.53 27.26 8.00
N LEU A 403 -0.70 27.12 7.51
CA LEU A 403 -1.80 26.54 8.28
C LEU A 403 -1.51 25.07 8.63
N SER A 404 -0.99 24.28 7.69
CA SER A 404 -0.56 22.90 7.95
C SER A 404 0.49 22.81 9.05
N THR A 405 1.47 23.73 9.04
CA THR A 405 2.52 23.84 10.06
C THR A 405 1.96 24.17 11.44
N GLU A 406 1.03 25.14 11.52
CA GLU A 406 0.30 25.47 12.74
C GLU A 406 -0.52 24.29 13.28
N TYR A 407 -1.17 23.54 12.38
CA TYR A 407 -2.01 22.40 12.73
C TYR A 407 -1.18 21.20 13.20
N ALA A 408 -0.05 20.92 12.54
CA ALA A 408 0.92 19.92 12.99
C ALA A 408 1.44 20.22 14.40
N LYS A 409 1.71 21.50 14.71
CA LYS A 409 2.07 21.94 16.06
C LYS A 409 0.95 21.65 17.08
N LYS A 410 -0.30 22.04 16.79
CA LYS A 410 -1.46 21.76 17.67
C LYS A 410 -1.64 20.27 17.96
N VAL A 411 -1.43 19.42 16.95
CA VAL A 411 -1.49 17.96 17.09
C VAL A 411 -0.32 17.43 17.92
N LYS A 412 0.90 17.94 17.72
CA LYS A 412 2.07 17.62 18.55
C LYS A 412 1.83 17.99 20.02
N ASP A 413 1.29 19.17 20.29
CA ASP A 413 0.96 19.65 21.63
C ASP A 413 -0.12 18.76 22.30
N LYS A 414 -1.14 18.30 21.56
CA LYS A 414 -2.13 17.34 22.08
C LYS A 414 -1.53 15.96 22.37
N ASN A 415 -0.62 15.45 21.53
CA ASN A 415 0.10 14.19 21.81
C ASN A 415 0.97 14.32 23.07
N ASN A 416 1.70 15.44 23.21
CA ASN A 416 2.50 15.73 24.41
C ASN A 416 1.63 15.82 25.68
N GLN A 417 0.42 16.38 25.58
CA GLN A 417 -0.54 16.41 26.68
C GLN A 417 -1.00 15.00 27.07
N ILE A 418 -1.42 14.18 26.10
CA ILE A 418 -1.81 12.78 26.34
C ILE A 418 -0.69 11.99 27.03
N LEU A 419 0.57 12.17 26.62
CA LEU A 419 1.73 11.54 27.27
C LEU A 419 1.89 12.00 28.73
N LYS A 420 1.73 13.30 29.02
CA LYS A 420 1.76 13.82 30.40
C LYS A 420 0.62 13.25 31.25
N ASP A 421 -0.60 13.25 30.74
CA ASP A 421 -1.80 12.74 31.42
C ASP A 421 -1.70 11.24 31.74
N ASN A 422 -0.93 10.49 30.94
CA ASN A 422 -0.63 9.07 31.16
C ASN A 422 0.64 8.82 31.99
N GLY A 423 1.28 9.85 32.55
CA GLY A 423 2.53 9.71 33.33
C GLY A 423 3.78 9.39 32.49
N LEU A 424 3.70 9.49 31.17
CA LEU A 424 4.77 9.14 30.22
C LEU A 424 5.68 10.32 29.85
N GLY A 425 5.34 11.55 30.29
CA GLY A 425 6.04 12.78 29.90
C GLY A 425 7.53 12.86 30.27
N ASN A 426 7.99 12.06 31.24
CA ASN A 426 9.39 12.00 31.69
C ASN A 426 10.10 10.68 31.29
N VAL A 427 9.45 9.81 30.51
CA VAL A 427 10.05 8.54 30.08
C VAL A 427 11.14 8.82 29.06
N ILE A 428 12.38 8.45 29.41
CA ILE A 428 13.51 8.49 28.47
C ILE A 428 13.21 7.46 27.36
N PRO A 429 13.12 7.88 26.08
CA PRO A 429 12.90 6.94 24.99
C PRO A 429 14.03 5.90 24.93
N LEU A 430 13.72 4.65 24.56
CA LEU A 430 14.73 3.59 24.43
C LEU A 430 15.72 3.87 23.29
N GLY A 431 16.75 4.66 23.61
CA GLY A 431 17.87 5.02 22.75
C GLY A 431 19.00 4.00 22.78
N GLY A 432 18.71 2.74 22.46
CA GLY A 432 19.76 1.79 22.10
C GLY A 432 20.32 2.14 20.71
N PRO A 433 21.65 2.18 20.51
CA PRO A 433 22.20 2.42 19.18
C PRO A 433 21.75 1.30 18.23
N ALA A 434 21.15 1.68 17.11
CA ALA A 434 20.92 0.78 15.99
C ALA A 434 22.23 0.08 15.63
N SER A 435 22.26 -1.26 15.64
CA SER A 435 23.45 -1.98 15.18
C SER A 435 23.52 -1.89 13.66
N ALA A 436 24.14 -0.80 13.17
CA ALA A 436 24.30 -0.49 11.75
C ALA A 436 25.06 -1.57 10.95
N GLN A 437 25.61 -2.58 11.63
CA GLN A 437 26.29 -3.74 11.03
C GLN A 437 25.43 -5.01 11.05
N ARG A 438 24.39 -5.10 11.89
CA ARG A 438 23.60 -6.33 12.06
C ARG A 438 22.47 -6.43 11.03
N LYS A 439 22.65 -7.34 10.07
CA LYS A 439 21.59 -7.75 9.13
C LYS A 439 20.52 -8.59 9.84
N VAL A 440 19.25 -8.27 9.60
CA VAL A 440 18.07 -8.95 10.17
C VAL A 440 16.92 -9.01 9.15
N TRP A 441 15.99 -9.94 9.32
CA TRP A 441 14.72 -9.92 8.56
C TRP A 441 13.94 -8.65 8.86
N CYS A 442 13.27 -8.07 7.86
CA CYS A 442 12.52 -6.83 8.08
C CYS A 442 11.35 -7.02 9.05
N TYR A 443 11.21 -6.09 9.99
CA TYR A 443 10.16 -6.05 11.00
C TYR A 443 9.40 -4.71 10.93
N PRO A 444 8.16 -4.65 11.44
CA PRO A 444 7.38 -3.40 11.48
C PRO A 444 8.11 -2.29 12.25
N VAL A 445 7.70 -1.03 12.08
CA VAL A 445 8.31 0.06 12.86
C VAL A 445 8.02 -0.15 14.35
N GLN A 446 9.06 -0.11 15.17
CA GLN A 446 8.99 -0.15 16.62
C GLN A 446 9.00 1.28 17.16
N PHE A 447 8.49 1.50 18.36
CA PHE A 447 8.40 2.82 18.99
C PHE A 447 9.31 2.89 20.22
N SER A 448 9.89 4.07 20.48
CA SER A 448 10.86 4.28 21.57
C SER A 448 10.22 4.57 22.93
N LEU A 449 8.93 4.95 22.93
CA LEU A 449 8.08 5.16 24.10
C LEU A 449 7.12 3.96 24.28
N PRO A 450 6.41 3.85 25.42
CA PRO A 450 5.29 2.91 25.57
C PRO A 450 3.97 3.52 25.05
N THR A 451 3.02 2.67 24.67
CA THR A 451 1.66 3.10 24.27
C THR A 451 0.92 3.72 25.48
N PRO A 452 0.34 4.93 25.36
CA PRO A 452 -0.54 5.49 26.39
C PRO A 452 -1.84 4.66 26.50
N ARG A 453 -2.58 4.78 27.60
CA ARG A 453 -3.90 4.12 27.73
C ARG A 453 -4.82 4.63 26.62
N LEU A 454 -5.31 3.72 25.79
CA LEU A 454 -6.27 4.05 24.74
C LEU A 454 -7.70 4.03 25.32
N PRO A 455 -8.59 4.96 24.91
CA PRO A 455 -9.99 4.94 25.29
C PRO A 455 -10.73 3.82 24.57
N GLN A 456 -11.88 3.42 25.12
CA GLN A 456 -12.77 2.46 24.47
C GLN A 456 -13.35 3.05 23.17
N VAL A 457 -13.54 2.20 22.17
CA VAL A 457 -14.23 2.50 20.91
C VAL A 457 -15.42 1.55 20.79
N ASP A 458 -16.59 2.09 20.44
CA ASP A 458 -17.80 1.30 20.30
C ASP A 458 -17.70 0.37 19.09
N TYR A 459 -18.06 -0.90 19.28
CA TYR A 459 -18.12 -1.92 18.25
C TYR A 459 -19.57 -2.17 17.86
N LEU A 460 -19.92 -1.83 16.62
CA LEU A 460 -21.28 -1.90 16.09
C LEU A 460 -21.30 -2.84 14.87
N PRO A 461 -21.53 -4.15 15.06
CA PRO A 461 -21.51 -5.13 13.97
C PRO A 461 -22.79 -5.06 13.13
N GLU A 462 -22.64 -5.07 11.81
CA GLU A 462 -23.72 -5.25 10.84
C GLU A 462 -23.48 -6.50 9.98
N ARG A 463 -24.42 -6.82 9.07
CA ARG A 463 -24.41 -8.07 8.32
C ARG A 463 -23.16 -8.27 7.45
N GLU A 464 -22.73 -7.24 6.74
CA GLU A 464 -21.59 -7.29 5.81
C GLU A 464 -20.42 -6.39 6.23
N GLN A 465 -20.71 -5.38 7.07
CA GLN A 465 -19.75 -4.38 7.54
C GLN A 465 -19.78 -4.28 9.07
N THR A 466 -18.74 -3.71 9.64
CA THR A 466 -18.66 -3.30 11.03
C THR A 466 -18.46 -1.79 11.06
N MET A 467 -19.21 -1.12 11.93
CA MET A 467 -19.03 0.30 12.23
C MET A 467 -18.25 0.42 13.56
N LEU A 468 -17.25 1.29 13.59
CA LEU A 468 -16.51 1.64 14.82
C LEU A 468 -16.77 3.11 15.14
N ARG A 469 -17.13 3.42 16.39
CA ARG A 469 -17.46 4.80 16.80
C ARG A 469 -16.65 5.27 18.00
N PHE A 470 -16.17 6.51 17.91
CA PHE A 470 -15.49 7.22 19.00
C PHE A 470 -16.00 8.66 19.05
N HIS A 471 -16.56 9.07 20.19
CA HIS A 471 -17.11 10.43 20.40
C HIS A 471 -18.04 10.92 19.25
N GLY A 472 -18.88 10.03 18.73
CA GLY A 472 -19.82 10.30 17.62
C GLY A 472 -19.23 10.07 16.22
N ASP A 473 -17.92 10.26 16.03
CA ASP A 473 -17.25 9.98 14.76
C ASP A 473 -17.26 8.46 14.47
N THR A 474 -17.93 8.08 13.39
CA THR A 474 -18.11 6.68 12.99
C THR A 474 -17.35 6.37 11.69
N VAL A 475 -16.64 5.25 11.64
CA VAL A 475 -15.94 4.72 10.46
C VAL A 475 -16.44 3.31 10.14
N CYS A 476 -16.43 2.91 8.87
CA CYS A 476 -16.94 1.62 8.39
C CYS A 476 -15.83 0.72 7.81
N ILE A 477 -16.02 -0.59 7.88
CA ILE A 477 -15.14 -1.59 7.25
C ILE A 477 -15.92 -2.89 6.95
N ASN A 478 -15.70 -3.48 5.78
CA ASN A 478 -16.20 -4.82 5.43
C ASN A 478 -15.69 -5.87 6.43
N ASN A 479 -16.56 -6.77 6.90
CA ASN A 479 -16.23 -7.78 7.93
C ASN A 479 -15.01 -8.65 7.55
N MET A 480 -14.85 -8.97 6.25
CA MET A 480 -13.67 -9.68 5.72
C MET A 480 -12.35 -8.90 5.89
N HIS A 481 -12.38 -7.57 5.77
CA HIS A 481 -11.20 -6.73 5.97
C HIS A 481 -10.91 -6.49 7.47
N LEU A 482 -11.94 -6.46 8.33
CA LEU A 482 -11.69 -6.43 9.77
C LEU A 482 -10.98 -7.70 10.25
N ALA A 483 -11.40 -8.87 9.77
CA ALA A 483 -10.72 -10.14 10.03
C ALA A 483 -9.27 -10.16 9.50
N LYS A 484 -8.99 -9.52 8.35
CA LYS A 484 -7.63 -9.29 7.85
C LYS A 484 -6.80 -8.45 8.80
N LEU A 485 -7.35 -7.32 9.29
CA LEU A 485 -6.66 -6.47 10.24
C LEU A 485 -6.36 -7.21 11.55
N GLU A 486 -7.26 -8.07 12.04
CA GLU A 486 -7.00 -8.91 13.22
C GLU A 486 -5.82 -9.88 13.00
N HIS A 487 -5.74 -10.52 11.83
CA HIS A 487 -4.62 -11.41 11.49
C HIS A 487 -3.31 -10.65 11.31
N LEU A 488 -3.33 -9.50 10.63
CA LEU A 488 -2.18 -8.60 10.52
C LEU A 488 -1.70 -8.13 11.90
N TYR A 489 -2.63 -7.80 12.80
CA TYR A 489 -2.33 -7.42 14.18
C TYR A 489 -1.72 -8.58 14.97
N ARG A 490 -2.28 -9.79 14.87
CA ARG A 490 -1.72 -11.00 15.50
C ARG A 490 -0.28 -11.30 15.05
N TYR A 491 0.08 -10.97 13.81
CA TYR A 491 1.43 -11.16 13.26
C TYR A 491 2.43 -10.05 13.60
N ASN A 492 1.98 -8.80 13.79
CA ASN A 492 2.85 -7.62 13.79
C ASN A 492 2.74 -6.73 15.04
N CYS A 493 1.70 -6.92 15.87
CA CYS A 493 1.55 -6.23 17.14
C CYS A 493 2.16 -7.08 18.28
N PHE A 494 3.08 -6.49 19.02
CA PHE A 494 3.84 -7.20 20.07
C PHE A 494 3.52 -6.72 21.50
N ASP A 495 2.98 -5.51 21.62
CA ASP A 495 2.64 -4.87 22.90
C ASP A 495 1.20 -5.11 23.36
N ASP A 496 0.35 -5.71 22.50
CA ASP A 496 -1.05 -6.02 22.80
C ASP A 496 -1.43 -7.46 22.42
N LYS A 497 -0.89 -8.43 23.16
CA LYS A 497 -1.21 -9.86 22.95
C LYS A 497 -2.66 -10.23 23.25
N LYS A 498 -3.40 -9.37 23.94
CA LYS A 498 -4.78 -9.59 24.37
C LYS A 498 -5.83 -8.88 23.50
N PHE A 499 -5.40 -8.06 22.54
CA PHE A 499 -6.29 -7.28 21.65
C PHE A 499 -7.08 -6.18 22.40
N GLU A 500 -6.62 -5.75 23.58
CA GLU A 500 -7.24 -4.68 24.38
C GLU A 500 -7.16 -3.31 23.66
N MET A 501 -6.15 -3.11 22.81
CA MET A 501 -5.89 -1.89 22.03
C MET A 501 -6.24 -2.01 20.54
N PHE A 502 -6.78 -3.15 20.10
CA PHE A 502 -7.07 -3.44 18.69
C PHE A 502 -8.08 -2.46 18.07
N LEU A 503 -9.29 -2.35 18.64
CA LEU A 503 -10.36 -1.51 18.07
C LEU A 503 -9.99 -0.01 18.03
N PRO A 504 -9.38 0.59 19.08
CA PRO A 504 -8.89 1.98 19.01
C PRO A 504 -7.86 2.19 17.91
N ARG A 505 -6.92 1.26 17.71
CA ARG A 505 -5.90 1.34 16.65
C ARG A 505 -6.52 1.19 15.25
N VAL A 506 -7.49 0.29 15.07
CA VAL A 506 -8.25 0.14 13.82
C VAL A 506 -9.05 1.41 13.50
N TRP A 507 -9.76 1.98 14.47
CA TRP A 507 -10.52 3.22 14.29
C TRP A 507 -9.60 4.37 13.85
N CYS A 508 -8.46 4.55 14.50
CA CYS A 508 -7.50 5.60 14.14
C CYS A 508 -6.96 5.43 12.70
N MET A 509 -6.60 4.19 12.33
CA MET A 509 -6.11 3.89 10.98
C MET A 509 -7.19 4.13 9.91
N LEU A 510 -8.43 3.69 10.15
CA LEU A 510 -9.55 3.97 9.24
C LEU A 510 -9.83 5.48 9.12
N LYS A 511 -9.89 6.21 10.24
CA LYS A 511 -10.12 7.67 10.26
C LYS A 511 -9.01 8.43 9.53
N ARG A 512 -7.74 8.01 9.72
CA ARG A 512 -6.56 8.51 9.00
C ARG A 512 -6.73 8.36 7.48
N TYR A 513 -6.94 7.14 6.99
CA TYR A 513 -7.05 6.86 5.55
C TYR A 513 -8.29 7.52 4.92
N GLN A 514 -9.44 7.50 5.60
CA GLN A 514 -10.67 8.16 5.14
C GLN A 514 -10.46 9.67 4.95
N THR A 515 -9.79 10.33 5.90
CA THR A 515 -9.57 11.79 5.84
C THR A 515 -8.46 12.18 4.86
N TYR A 516 -7.42 11.35 4.77
CA TYR A 516 -6.33 11.50 3.80
C TYR A 516 -6.83 11.39 2.35
N LEU A 517 -7.60 10.35 2.03
CA LEU A 517 -8.16 10.16 0.69
C LEU A 517 -9.28 11.16 0.38
N GLY A 518 -10.12 11.49 1.36
CA GLY A 518 -11.30 12.33 1.17
C GLY A 518 -12.51 11.56 0.63
N ILE A 519 -13.71 12.14 0.78
CA ILE A 519 -14.98 11.45 0.46
C ILE A 519 -15.20 11.31 -1.06
N ASN A 520 -14.77 12.29 -1.86
CA ASN A 520 -14.93 12.34 -3.32
C ASN A 520 -13.59 12.43 -4.07
N GLU A 521 -12.48 12.20 -3.38
CA GLU A 521 -11.10 12.30 -3.88
C GLU A 521 -10.38 10.96 -3.66
N GLY A 522 -9.18 10.79 -4.21
CA GLY A 522 -8.30 9.65 -3.91
C GLY A 522 -8.69 8.30 -4.52
N GLN A 523 -9.84 8.17 -5.20
CA GLN A 523 -10.30 6.90 -5.80
C GLN A 523 -9.27 6.28 -6.77
N ALA A 524 -8.51 7.12 -7.48
CA ALA A 524 -7.47 6.70 -8.43
C ALA A 524 -6.03 6.76 -7.88
N THR A 525 -5.80 7.20 -6.64
CA THR A 525 -4.43 7.46 -6.15
C THR A 525 -3.71 6.21 -5.67
N GLN A 526 -4.38 5.18 -5.14
CA GLN A 526 -3.76 3.92 -4.70
C GLN A 526 -4.61 2.69 -5.05
N MET A 527 -4.49 2.24 -6.30
CA MET A 527 -5.02 0.94 -6.73
C MET A 527 -4.07 -0.20 -6.33
N ALA A 528 -4.61 -1.40 -6.09
CA ALA A 528 -3.81 -2.61 -5.84
C ALA A 528 -3.82 -3.54 -7.07
N LEU A 529 -2.76 -4.34 -7.25
CA LEU A 529 -2.72 -5.33 -8.33
C LEU A 529 -3.72 -6.49 -8.06
N PRO A 530 -4.21 -7.19 -9.09
CA PRO A 530 -4.99 -8.41 -8.90
C PRO A 530 -4.21 -9.51 -8.17
N VAL A 531 -4.93 -10.31 -7.38
CA VAL A 531 -4.42 -11.45 -6.59
C VAL A 531 -3.50 -12.36 -7.41
N THR A 532 -3.94 -12.72 -8.62
CA THR A 532 -3.23 -13.58 -9.57
C THR A 532 -1.93 -12.97 -10.11
N VAL A 533 -1.81 -11.64 -10.13
CA VAL A 533 -0.55 -10.96 -10.46
C VAL A 533 0.42 -11.08 -9.29
N PHE A 534 -0.03 -10.89 -8.04
CA PHE A 534 0.81 -11.11 -6.86
C PHE A 534 1.28 -12.56 -6.73
N GLU A 535 0.41 -13.55 -6.96
CA GLU A 535 0.78 -14.97 -7.02
C GLU A 535 1.86 -15.23 -8.07
N CYS A 536 1.73 -14.63 -9.26
CA CYS A 536 2.72 -14.76 -10.33
C CYS A 536 4.06 -14.09 -9.98
N LEU A 537 4.02 -12.90 -9.36
CA LEU A 537 5.20 -12.17 -8.89
C LEU A 537 5.95 -12.94 -7.80
N GLN A 538 5.24 -13.54 -6.85
CA GLN A 538 5.87 -14.35 -5.80
C GLN A 538 6.47 -15.63 -6.39
N ARG A 539 5.72 -16.37 -7.21
CA ARG A 539 6.17 -17.66 -7.76
C ARG A 539 7.34 -17.52 -8.73
N SER A 540 7.32 -16.48 -9.58
CA SER A 540 8.26 -16.33 -10.69
C SER A 540 9.46 -15.46 -10.36
N PHE A 541 9.27 -14.44 -9.51
CA PHE A 541 10.28 -13.42 -9.17
C PHE A 541 10.58 -13.34 -7.67
N GLY A 542 10.04 -14.26 -6.86
CA GLY A 542 10.30 -14.33 -5.42
C GLY A 542 9.83 -13.10 -4.64
N VAL A 543 8.90 -12.31 -5.19
CA VAL A 543 8.38 -11.11 -4.52
C VAL A 543 7.71 -11.50 -3.20
N THR A 544 8.05 -10.80 -2.11
CA THR A 544 7.40 -11.01 -0.79
C THR A 544 6.97 -9.72 -0.11
N PHE A 545 7.11 -8.57 -0.76
CA PHE A 545 6.98 -7.24 -0.14
C PHE A 545 6.45 -6.20 -1.13
N GLU A 546 5.52 -5.35 -0.66
CA GLU A 546 4.98 -4.20 -1.40
C GLU A 546 5.64 -2.89 -0.93
N CYS A 547 6.29 -2.13 -1.82
CA CYS A 547 6.90 -0.85 -1.43
C CYS A 547 5.87 0.26 -1.17
N PHE A 548 4.65 0.14 -1.72
CA PHE A 548 3.60 1.13 -1.54
C PHE A 548 2.26 0.42 -1.33
N ALA A 549 1.84 0.33 -0.07
CA ALA A 549 0.55 -0.24 0.32
C ALA A 549 0.04 0.43 1.62
N SER A 550 -1.00 -0.17 2.18
CA SER A 550 -1.67 0.17 3.44
C SER A 550 -2.16 -1.12 4.09
N PRO A 551 -2.53 -1.13 5.39
CA PRO A 551 -3.19 -2.28 6.02
C PRO A 551 -4.44 -2.76 5.23
N LEU A 552 -5.11 -1.82 4.57
CA LEU A 552 -6.37 -2.00 3.85
C LEU A 552 -6.17 -2.68 2.47
N ASN A 553 -5.10 -2.35 1.75
CA ASN A 553 -4.87 -2.82 0.37
C ASN A 553 -3.71 -3.82 0.18
N CYS A 554 -2.84 -4.03 1.18
CA CYS A 554 -1.71 -4.95 1.04
C CYS A 554 -2.12 -6.40 0.73
N TYR A 555 -1.32 -7.09 -0.09
CA TYR A 555 -1.42 -8.52 -0.35
C TYR A 555 -0.59 -9.33 0.64
N PHE A 556 0.64 -8.89 0.95
CA PHE A 556 1.52 -9.54 1.92
C PHE A 556 1.38 -8.92 3.32
N ARG A 557 1.76 -9.66 4.37
CA ARG A 557 1.87 -9.12 5.75
C ARG A 557 3.09 -8.21 5.99
N GLN A 558 3.88 -7.93 4.96
CA GLN A 558 5.04 -7.04 5.01
C GLN A 558 5.03 -6.05 3.83
N TYR A 559 4.96 -4.77 4.16
CA TYR A 559 4.84 -3.70 3.18
C TYR A 559 5.36 -2.38 3.77
N CYS A 560 5.60 -1.39 2.91
CA CYS A 560 5.78 0.00 3.30
C CYS A 560 4.47 0.78 3.09
N SER A 561 4.20 1.75 3.95
CA SER A 561 3.01 2.62 3.88
C SER A 561 3.32 4.04 4.36
N ALA A 562 2.40 4.98 4.10
CA ALA A 562 2.61 6.39 4.44
C ALA A 562 2.66 6.66 5.96
N PHE A 563 1.90 5.89 6.77
CA PHE A 563 1.62 6.23 8.16
C PHE A 563 2.19 5.19 9.12
N ALA A 564 3.47 5.33 9.46
CA ALA A 564 4.15 4.41 10.38
C ALA A 564 3.49 4.35 11.77
N ASP A 565 2.91 5.45 12.25
CA ASP A 565 2.28 5.55 13.58
C ASP A 565 0.99 4.73 13.72
N THR A 566 0.19 4.63 12.65
CA THR A 566 -1.04 3.82 12.61
C THR A 566 -0.81 2.41 12.08
N ASP A 567 0.06 2.25 11.09
CA ASP A 567 0.06 1.06 10.25
C ASP A 567 1.04 -0.03 10.71
N SER A 568 1.98 0.30 11.59
CA SER A 568 3.03 -0.65 12.02
C SER A 568 2.48 -1.81 12.83
N TYR A 569 1.43 -1.58 13.64
CA TYR A 569 0.71 -2.67 14.33
C TYR A 569 0.10 -3.69 13.37
N PHE A 570 -0.13 -3.31 12.11
CA PHE A 570 -0.68 -4.15 11.04
C PHE A 570 0.39 -4.60 10.02
N GLY A 571 1.67 -4.30 10.26
CA GLY A 571 2.77 -4.80 9.43
C GLY A 571 3.48 -3.77 8.54
N SER A 572 3.20 -2.46 8.67
CA SER A 572 3.98 -1.45 7.96
C SER A 572 5.43 -1.38 8.46
N ARG A 573 6.36 -1.28 7.51
CA ARG A 573 7.79 -1.00 7.75
C ARG A 573 8.11 0.50 7.74
N GLY A 574 7.08 1.35 7.59
CA GLY A 574 7.16 2.81 7.46
C GLY A 574 7.20 3.29 6.00
N PRO A 575 7.40 4.60 5.76
CA PRO A 575 7.52 5.16 4.42
C PRO A 575 8.66 4.52 3.63
N PHE A 576 8.43 4.25 2.34
CA PHE A 576 9.44 3.55 1.53
C PHE A 576 10.73 4.36 1.33
N LEU A 577 10.63 5.70 1.26
CA LEU A 577 11.79 6.58 1.16
C LEU A 577 12.68 6.59 2.41
N ASP A 578 12.21 6.04 3.54
CA ASP A 578 12.99 5.80 4.78
C ASP A 578 13.43 4.34 4.94
N PHE A 579 12.86 3.43 4.14
CA PHE A 579 13.22 2.02 4.18
C PHE A 579 14.54 1.78 3.44
N ARG A 580 15.43 0.98 4.04
CA ARG A 580 16.79 0.69 3.52
C ARG A 580 17.01 -0.84 3.46
N PRO A 581 16.38 -1.54 2.50
CA PRO A 581 16.62 -2.97 2.30
C PRO A 581 17.99 -3.21 1.67
N VAL A 582 18.69 -4.21 2.18
CA VAL A 582 19.96 -4.72 1.63
C VAL A 582 19.68 -5.85 0.63
N SER A 583 18.71 -6.71 0.92
CA SER A 583 18.30 -7.81 0.03
C SER A 583 16.78 -7.96 0.04
N GLY A 584 16.23 -8.56 -1.01
CA GLY A 584 14.82 -8.89 -1.14
C GLY A 584 14.30 -8.74 -2.58
N SER A 585 13.10 -9.25 -2.82
CA SER A 585 12.37 -9.01 -4.07
C SER A 585 11.02 -8.35 -3.78
N PHE A 586 10.75 -7.29 -4.53
CA PHE A 586 9.77 -6.26 -4.20
C PHE A 586 8.82 -5.96 -5.35
N GLN A 587 7.59 -5.59 -5.01
CA GLN A 587 6.60 -5.02 -5.93
C GLN A 587 6.43 -3.52 -5.67
N ALA A 588 6.61 -2.73 -6.73
CA ALA A 588 6.43 -1.30 -6.93
C ALA A 588 5.09 -0.85 -7.53
N ASN A 589 4.11 -0.29 -6.81
CA ASN A 589 3.00 0.46 -7.45
C ASN A 589 2.76 1.77 -6.68
N PRO A 590 3.60 2.80 -6.86
CA PRO A 590 3.49 4.06 -6.13
C PRO A 590 2.18 4.79 -6.45
N PRO A 591 1.67 5.63 -5.54
CA PRO A 591 0.57 6.51 -5.87
C PRO A 591 0.98 7.57 -6.89
N TYR A 592 0.03 8.10 -7.65
CA TYR A 592 0.31 9.14 -8.62
C TYR A 592 0.66 10.49 -7.96
N CYS A 593 1.97 10.73 -7.83
CA CYS A 593 2.63 11.99 -7.52
C CYS A 593 4.00 11.94 -8.21
N GLU A 594 4.26 12.89 -9.12
CA GLU A 594 5.46 12.85 -9.97
C GLU A 594 6.75 12.91 -9.14
N GLU A 595 6.78 13.77 -8.13
CA GLU A 595 7.89 13.97 -7.23
C GLU A 595 8.18 12.72 -6.39
N LEU A 596 7.14 12.01 -5.94
CA LEU A 596 7.27 10.74 -5.21
C LEU A 596 7.74 9.60 -6.12
N MET A 597 7.20 9.51 -7.34
CA MET A 597 7.64 8.50 -8.32
C MET A 597 9.10 8.75 -8.73
N GLU A 598 9.52 10.00 -8.89
CA GLU A 598 10.91 10.34 -9.17
C GLU A 598 11.83 10.03 -7.98
N ALA A 599 11.43 10.41 -6.76
CA ALA A 599 12.16 10.08 -5.54
C ALA A 599 12.28 8.57 -5.32
N MET A 600 11.24 7.80 -5.66
CA MET A 600 11.24 6.34 -5.64
C MET A 600 12.28 5.76 -6.61
N VAL A 601 12.33 6.22 -7.87
CA VAL A 601 13.33 5.72 -8.85
C VAL A 601 14.75 6.07 -8.38
N ASN A 602 14.97 7.32 -7.96
CA ASN A 602 16.25 7.76 -7.40
C ASN A 602 16.64 6.94 -6.15
N HIS A 603 15.68 6.39 -5.41
CA HIS A 603 15.90 5.56 -4.22
C HIS A 603 16.20 4.10 -4.57
N PHE A 604 15.48 3.52 -5.53
CA PHE A 604 15.80 2.18 -6.07
C PHE A 604 17.23 2.13 -6.61
N GLU A 605 17.67 3.10 -7.41
CA GLU A 605 19.02 3.08 -7.98
C GLU A 605 20.11 3.14 -6.91
N ARG A 606 19.92 3.94 -5.86
CA ARG A 606 20.83 3.95 -4.69
C ARG A 606 20.88 2.59 -4.01
N LEU A 607 19.73 2.01 -3.65
CA LEU A 607 19.67 0.69 -3.00
C LEU A 607 20.31 -0.43 -3.84
N LEU A 608 20.15 -0.37 -5.16
CA LEU A 608 20.70 -1.36 -6.10
C LEU A 608 22.21 -1.20 -6.33
N ALA A 609 22.73 0.02 -6.20
CA ALA A 609 24.17 0.32 -6.28
C ALA A 609 24.88 0.00 -4.95
N ASP A 610 24.27 0.37 -3.81
CA ASP A 610 24.87 0.22 -2.48
C ASP A 610 24.91 -1.24 -1.99
N SER A 611 24.15 -2.15 -2.61
CA SER A 611 24.06 -3.55 -2.19
C SER A 611 24.64 -4.54 -3.20
N THR A 612 25.48 -5.44 -2.69
CA THR A 612 25.97 -6.63 -3.40
C THR A 612 25.08 -7.87 -3.22
N GLU A 613 24.12 -7.84 -2.30
CA GLU A 613 23.17 -8.93 -2.05
C GLU A 613 22.08 -8.97 -3.14
N PRO A 614 21.36 -10.10 -3.35
CA PRO A 614 20.28 -10.15 -4.32
C PRO A 614 19.19 -9.11 -4.02
N LEU A 615 18.99 -8.14 -4.92
CA LEU A 615 17.98 -7.09 -4.78
C LEU A 615 17.23 -6.86 -6.11
N SER A 616 15.90 -6.82 -6.04
CA SER A 616 15.01 -6.77 -7.21
C SER A 616 13.74 -5.97 -6.94
N PHE A 617 13.43 -5.01 -7.81
CA PHE A 617 12.17 -4.24 -7.79
C PHE A 617 11.42 -4.46 -9.10
N VAL A 618 10.17 -4.92 -9.01
CA VAL A 618 9.23 -4.99 -10.15
C VAL A 618 8.27 -3.82 -10.04
N VAL A 619 8.50 -2.80 -10.86
CA VAL A 619 7.85 -1.49 -10.79
C VAL A 619 6.73 -1.40 -11.83
N PHE A 620 5.56 -0.93 -11.41
CA PHE A 620 4.37 -0.70 -12.20
C PHE A 620 4.09 0.80 -12.20
N LEU A 621 4.08 1.44 -13.37
CA LEU A 621 3.73 2.85 -13.55
C LEU A 621 2.71 3.00 -14.69
N PRO A 622 1.80 3.99 -14.63
CA PRO A 622 0.97 4.34 -15.79
C PRO A 622 1.85 4.76 -16.97
N GLU A 623 1.55 4.26 -18.16
CA GLU A 623 2.27 4.60 -19.39
C GLU A 623 1.74 5.94 -19.96
N TRP A 624 2.09 7.03 -19.30
CA TRP A 624 1.77 8.38 -19.76
C TRP A 624 2.95 8.93 -20.56
N ARG A 625 2.68 9.31 -21.82
CA ARG A 625 3.69 9.68 -22.81
C ARG A 625 3.61 11.14 -23.28
N ASP A 626 2.52 11.85 -22.98
CA ASP A 626 2.23 13.20 -23.48
C ASP A 626 1.87 14.18 -22.34
N PRO A 627 2.88 14.84 -21.72
CA PRO A 627 4.30 14.50 -21.76
C PRO A 627 4.61 13.27 -20.87
N ALA A 628 5.75 12.63 -21.09
CA ALA A 628 6.22 11.55 -20.22
C ALA A 628 6.76 12.10 -18.88
N PRO A 629 6.30 11.59 -17.72
CA PRO A 629 6.84 12.01 -16.43
C PRO A 629 8.33 11.66 -16.27
N ASN A 630 9.11 12.51 -15.60
CA ASN A 630 10.54 12.29 -15.33
C ASN A 630 10.84 10.89 -14.75
N ALA A 631 9.97 10.41 -13.85
CA ALA A 631 10.09 9.09 -13.24
C ALA A 631 10.05 7.96 -14.29
N LEU A 632 9.20 8.07 -15.31
CA LEU A 632 9.09 7.11 -16.40
C LEU A 632 10.38 7.09 -17.24
N ILE A 633 10.86 8.28 -17.62
CA ILE A 633 12.09 8.48 -18.41
C ILE A 633 13.29 7.89 -17.67
N LYS A 634 13.45 8.24 -16.38
CA LYS A 634 14.52 7.69 -15.52
C LYS A 634 14.43 6.17 -15.41
N LEU A 635 13.25 5.63 -15.12
CA LEU A 635 13.01 4.18 -15.00
C LEU A 635 13.37 3.42 -16.28
N GLU A 636 13.02 3.96 -17.45
CA GLU A 636 13.38 3.37 -18.74
C GLU A 636 14.88 3.53 -19.08
N SER A 637 15.54 4.60 -18.62
CA SER A 637 16.98 4.82 -18.83
C SER A 637 17.89 4.04 -17.85
N SER A 638 17.34 3.49 -16.76
CA SER A 638 18.14 2.92 -15.67
C SER A 638 19.05 1.77 -16.11
N HIS A 639 20.31 1.83 -15.70
CA HIS A 639 21.31 0.78 -15.91
C HIS A 639 21.02 -0.51 -15.14
N PHE A 640 20.13 -0.47 -14.15
CA PHE A 640 19.59 -1.65 -13.46
C PHE A 640 18.42 -2.32 -14.19
N LYS A 641 17.89 -1.73 -15.26
CA LYS A 641 16.80 -2.32 -16.05
C LYS A 641 17.24 -3.64 -16.66
N ARG A 642 16.41 -4.69 -16.48
CA ARG A 642 16.59 -6.03 -17.09
C ARG A 642 15.53 -6.38 -18.10
N LYS A 643 14.30 -5.89 -17.91
CA LYS A 643 13.17 -6.04 -18.83
C LYS A 643 12.17 -4.92 -18.60
N GLN A 644 11.47 -4.54 -19.66
CA GLN A 644 10.22 -3.79 -19.60
C GLN A 644 9.15 -4.49 -20.44
N VAL A 645 7.88 -4.36 -20.04
CA VAL A 645 6.69 -4.68 -20.84
C VAL A 645 5.63 -3.61 -20.61
N VAL A 646 4.71 -3.42 -21.55
CA VAL A 646 3.61 -2.45 -21.46
C VAL A 646 2.30 -3.20 -21.57
N VAL A 647 1.50 -3.27 -20.50
CA VAL A 647 0.15 -3.84 -20.56
C VAL A 647 -0.81 -2.78 -21.12
N PRO A 648 -1.51 -3.00 -22.25
CA PRO A 648 -2.29 -1.95 -22.90
C PRO A 648 -3.46 -1.43 -22.09
N ALA A 649 -3.88 -0.21 -22.41
CA ALA A 649 -5.10 0.40 -21.86
C ALA A 649 -6.33 -0.48 -22.13
N MET A 650 -7.26 -0.53 -21.19
CA MET A 650 -8.52 -1.28 -21.24
C MET A 650 -8.39 -2.83 -21.33
N GLU A 651 -7.17 -3.37 -21.44
CA GLU A 651 -6.90 -4.81 -21.51
C GLU A 651 -6.56 -5.44 -20.14
N HIS A 652 -6.60 -4.65 -19.07
CA HIS A 652 -6.30 -5.11 -17.72
C HIS A 652 -7.14 -4.45 -16.63
N GLU A 653 -7.19 -5.11 -15.46
CA GLU A 653 -7.91 -4.66 -14.28
C GLU A 653 -6.97 -4.44 -13.09
N TYR A 654 -7.34 -3.49 -12.24
CA TYR A 654 -6.81 -3.23 -10.92
C TYR A 654 -7.87 -3.53 -9.86
N ARG A 655 -7.45 -3.60 -8.60
CA ARG A 655 -8.34 -3.60 -7.43
C ARG A 655 -8.44 -2.19 -6.85
N HIS A 656 -9.65 -1.77 -6.52
CA HIS A 656 -9.96 -0.44 -6.00
C HIS A 656 -9.30 -0.19 -4.65
N GLY A 657 -8.70 1.00 -4.44
CA GLY A 657 -8.17 1.41 -3.12
C GLY A 657 -9.19 1.34 -1.98
N PHE A 658 -10.49 1.55 -2.27
CA PHE A 658 -11.59 1.42 -1.32
C PHE A 658 -12.14 -0.01 -1.16
N GLN A 659 -11.40 -1.05 -1.56
CA GLN A 659 -11.81 -2.47 -1.43
C GLN A 659 -12.23 -2.89 0.00
N HIS A 660 -11.79 -2.13 1.01
CA HIS A 660 -12.10 -2.33 2.41
C HIS A 660 -13.53 -1.91 2.81
N ILE A 661 -14.22 -1.13 1.99
CA ILE A 661 -15.62 -0.69 2.20
C ILE A 661 -16.54 -0.98 1.01
N LEU A 662 -16.00 -1.19 -0.20
CA LEU A 662 -16.82 -1.44 -1.39
C LEU A 662 -17.46 -2.84 -1.40
N PRO A 663 -18.66 -3.00 -1.98
CA PRO A 663 -19.24 -4.30 -2.26
C PRO A 663 -18.33 -5.15 -3.14
N LYS A 664 -18.33 -6.48 -2.93
CA LYS A 664 -17.43 -7.43 -3.63
C LYS A 664 -17.48 -7.32 -5.17
N GLY A 665 -18.62 -6.93 -5.73
CA GLY A 665 -18.81 -6.76 -7.19
C GLY A 665 -18.15 -5.51 -7.79
N GLU A 666 -17.81 -4.51 -6.97
CA GLU A 666 -17.30 -3.19 -7.41
C GLU A 666 -15.79 -3.03 -7.19
N VAL A 667 -15.13 -4.06 -6.66
CA VAL A 667 -13.72 -3.98 -6.28
C VAL A 667 -12.77 -4.00 -7.49
N ASN A 668 -13.17 -4.57 -8.63
CA ASN A 668 -12.35 -4.59 -9.83
C ASN A 668 -12.62 -3.35 -10.70
N ILE A 669 -11.57 -2.65 -11.10
CA ILE A 669 -11.63 -1.48 -11.99
C ILE A 669 -10.81 -1.78 -13.24
N ARG A 670 -11.35 -1.49 -14.43
CA ARG A 670 -10.58 -1.54 -15.67
C ARG A 670 -9.60 -0.37 -15.78
N ALA A 671 -8.36 -0.65 -16.14
CA ALA A 671 -7.33 0.38 -16.32
C ALA A 671 -7.63 1.22 -17.57
N ALA A 672 -7.84 2.53 -17.40
CA ALA A 672 -8.09 3.45 -18.51
C ALA A 672 -6.82 3.80 -19.32
N HIS A 673 -5.64 3.49 -18.79
CA HIS A 673 -4.33 3.74 -19.39
C HIS A 673 -3.52 2.45 -19.47
N GLY A 674 -2.49 2.44 -20.32
CA GLY A 674 -1.50 1.38 -20.30
C GLY A 674 -0.68 1.39 -19.00
N THR A 675 -0.10 0.27 -18.64
CA THR A 675 0.78 0.12 -17.47
C THR A 675 2.13 -0.42 -17.91
N LEU A 676 3.17 0.40 -17.73
CA LEU A 676 4.56 0.00 -17.90
C LEU A 676 4.99 -0.83 -16.68
N VAL A 677 5.50 -2.04 -16.91
CA VAL A 677 6.08 -2.92 -15.90
C VAL A 677 7.57 -3.09 -16.16
N VAL A 678 8.42 -2.75 -15.18
CA VAL A 678 9.89 -2.72 -15.32
C VAL A 678 10.55 -3.52 -14.20
N TRP A 679 11.51 -4.36 -14.56
CA TRP A 679 12.37 -5.09 -13.62
C TRP A 679 13.69 -4.34 -13.44
N LEU A 680 13.91 -3.72 -12.27
CA LEU A 680 15.18 -3.15 -11.85
C LEU A 680 15.90 -4.12 -10.91
N GLN A 681 17.09 -4.57 -11.27
CA GLN A 681 17.82 -5.60 -10.52
C GLN A 681 19.34 -5.36 -10.55
N ASN A 682 20.01 -5.52 -9.40
CA ASN A 682 21.47 -5.57 -9.36
C ASN A 682 21.96 -6.92 -9.91
N ALA A 683 23.27 -7.14 -10.01
CA ALA A 683 23.82 -8.36 -10.61
C ALA A 683 23.35 -9.64 -9.88
N ALA A 684 23.40 -9.66 -8.55
CA ALA A 684 22.95 -10.77 -7.72
C ALA A 684 21.43 -11.00 -7.79
N GLY A 685 20.64 -9.92 -7.85
CA GLY A 685 19.19 -9.97 -8.05
C GLY A 685 18.82 -10.51 -9.42
N THR A 686 19.59 -10.17 -10.46
CA THR A 686 19.42 -10.69 -11.83
C THR A 686 19.76 -12.18 -11.89
N ALA A 687 20.82 -12.63 -11.21
CA ALA A 687 21.19 -14.05 -11.16
C ALA A 687 20.10 -14.90 -10.47
N ARG A 688 19.42 -14.36 -9.45
CA ARG A 688 18.39 -15.08 -8.68
C ARG A 688 16.99 -15.00 -9.30
N TRP A 689 16.56 -13.78 -9.64
CA TRP A 689 15.19 -13.43 -10.04
C TRP A 689 15.13 -12.80 -11.44
N GLY A 690 16.15 -13.00 -12.27
CA GLY A 690 16.19 -12.48 -13.63
C GLY A 690 14.99 -12.90 -14.49
N PRO A 691 14.46 -12.00 -15.34
CA PRO A 691 13.41 -12.31 -16.31
C PRO A 691 13.98 -13.09 -17.51
N THR A 692 14.34 -14.37 -17.28
CA THR A 692 14.73 -15.37 -18.30
C THR A 692 13.59 -15.66 -19.28
N GLU A 693 13.84 -16.24 -20.46
CA GLU A 693 12.78 -16.55 -21.44
C GLU A 693 11.61 -17.35 -20.84
N GLU A 694 11.89 -18.37 -20.02
CA GLU A 694 10.86 -19.14 -19.30
C GLU A 694 10.00 -18.26 -18.38
N ARG A 695 10.62 -17.29 -17.70
CA ARG A 695 9.94 -16.31 -16.85
C ARG A 695 9.33 -15.15 -17.65
N LYS A 696 9.75 -14.91 -18.90
CA LYS A 696 9.10 -13.94 -19.81
C LYS A 696 7.74 -14.44 -20.25
N PHE A 697 7.58 -15.73 -20.56
CA PHE A 697 6.24 -16.31 -20.78
C PHE A 697 5.32 -16.22 -19.56
N LEU A 698 5.86 -16.11 -18.34
CA LEU A 698 5.10 -15.84 -17.11
C LEU A 698 4.87 -14.34 -16.88
N ALA A 699 5.76 -13.45 -17.33
CA ALA A 699 5.52 -12.00 -17.37
C ALA A 699 4.51 -11.59 -18.47
N GLU A 700 4.48 -12.32 -19.58
CA GLU A 700 3.40 -12.33 -20.58
C GLU A 700 2.19 -13.15 -20.08
N GLY A 701 2.41 -14.02 -19.09
CA GLY A 701 1.37 -14.62 -18.26
C GLY A 701 0.62 -13.58 -17.43
N ILE A 702 1.31 -12.55 -16.90
CA ILE A 702 0.66 -11.39 -16.25
C ILE A 702 -0.30 -10.70 -17.24
N TRP A 703 0.09 -10.50 -18.50
CA TRP A 703 -0.83 -10.01 -19.53
C TRP A 703 -2.05 -10.92 -19.70
N ARG A 704 -1.84 -12.23 -19.93
CA ARG A 704 -2.94 -13.20 -20.12
C ARG A 704 -3.87 -13.25 -18.90
N ILE A 705 -3.33 -13.22 -17.69
CA ILE A 705 -4.09 -13.22 -16.43
C ILE A 705 -4.98 -11.98 -16.32
N LEU A 706 -4.47 -10.82 -16.74
CA LEU A 706 -5.22 -9.56 -16.79
C LEU A 706 -6.28 -9.55 -17.91
N PHE A 707 -6.01 -10.22 -19.03
CA PHE A 707 -6.89 -10.30 -20.20
C PHE A 707 -8.02 -11.35 -20.09
N TYR A 708 -7.78 -12.50 -19.44
CA TYR A 708 -8.75 -13.61 -19.41
C TYR A 708 -9.88 -13.46 -18.39
N GLN A 709 -9.77 -12.58 -17.37
CA GLN A 709 -10.92 -12.27 -16.49
C GLN A 709 -12.08 -11.61 -17.28
N LEU A 710 -11.74 -10.79 -18.28
CA LEU A 710 -12.66 -10.10 -19.18
C LEU A 710 -13.54 -11.07 -19.98
N HIS A 711 -12.92 -12.06 -20.64
CA HIS A 711 -13.60 -12.91 -21.63
C HIS A 711 -14.60 -13.89 -20.99
N PHE A 712 -14.32 -14.37 -19.78
CA PHE A 712 -15.19 -15.30 -19.05
C PHE A 712 -16.38 -14.59 -18.36
N ILE A 713 -16.22 -13.32 -17.97
CA ILE A 713 -17.30 -12.50 -17.40
C ILE A 713 -18.24 -12.02 -18.51
N GLN A 714 -17.71 -11.54 -19.64
CA GLN A 714 -18.52 -11.12 -20.79
C GLN A 714 -19.32 -12.29 -21.39
N GLN A 715 -18.72 -13.47 -21.60
CA GLN A 715 -19.50 -14.63 -22.06
C GLN A 715 -20.59 -15.06 -21.07
N LYS A 716 -20.38 -14.94 -19.75
CA LYS A 716 -21.42 -15.24 -18.75
C LYS A 716 -22.56 -14.22 -18.72
N GLN A 717 -22.32 -12.94 -19.02
CA GLN A 717 -23.42 -11.98 -19.21
C GLN A 717 -24.10 -12.14 -20.56
N TYR A 718 -23.37 -12.35 -21.64
CA TYR A 718 -23.95 -12.56 -22.98
C TYR A 718 -24.84 -13.82 -23.02
N ASN A 719 -24.40 -14.92 -22.40
CA ASN A 719 -25.19 -16.16 -22.27
C ASN A 719 -26.32 -16.09 -21.23
N LYS A 720 -26.42 -15.00 -20.44
CA LYS A 720 -27.60 -14.70 -19.61
C LYS A 720 -28.63 -13.85 -20.37
N ASN A 721 -28.16 -12.89 -21.17
CA ASN A 721 -29.04 -12.02 -21.97
C ASN A 721 -29.54 -12.65 -23.28
N THR A 722 -29.09 -13.86 -23.62
CA THR A 722 -29.60 -14.69 -24.74
C THR A 722 -30.41 -15.90 -24.26
N LYS A 723 -30.85 -15.90 -22.99
CA LYS A 723 -31.70 -16.93 -22.38
C LYS A 723 -32.92 -16.37 -21.63
N TYR A 724 -33.39 -15.21 -22.06
CA TYR A 724 -34.70 -14.63 -21.74
C TYR A 724 -35.34 -14.11 -23.02
#